data_AF-A0A962X7I5-F1
#
_entry.id   AF-A0A962X7I5-F1
#
_cell.length_a   1.000
_cell.length_b   1.000
_cell.length_c   1.000
_cell.angle_alpha   90.00
_cell.angle_beta   90.00
_cell.angle_gamma   90.00
#
_symmetry.space_group_name_H-M   'P 1'
#
loop_
_entity.id
_entity.type
_entity.pdbx_description
1 polymer ?
#
loop_
_entity_poly.entity_id
_entity_poly.type
_entity_poly.pdbx_seq_one_letter_code
_entity_poly.pdbx_strand_id
1 'polypeptide(L)'
;MKRERGVFLSLAFWVLIGWGMNATWADVPRIVKSIPADGAVNVSTQLEQIVILFDRNMKMNSYSVLLVGDQPFPPLLPDDEPWETPLRFVLKVRDLKPNIRYAIQLNGETKKGFQSAEDQIPLPPTVITFTTGDGTSATGQPFLPTPASPPATQPATQTDPVSGGSAGQPLVLHFDPPPSNVPSAGPSSGAPADRSWPVSPPSAAPAGAPVPAWNMAPGGELATDPNQILERMEATLARLRSITATIDSILSMGGQTMTTQGQYISDLSRNAFAMQSVARTPQGDMRSRMVCDGQTVWQETEMGGQRMVQKASLALMQQMNGGSSPNPIMGARQLRQQFDFHRASRGTARDGTAVHVLEGSYKPAYLQQVQQQLQTMEAQNPPMAAQMRQQLSLIKAIRFQVGVQDSLPRAQEMLDGQGQPVMGMYLSALSVNQHAASTLFQYTPPPGVMVMDMDQIGSGGRAAVAPPTAPAGFPPPGQIQGSVPASLVGTWLTRTPELEILAVLNSDGTFTRQLRTAEGSDFSQGRYQVSGDTLMVYPNQDEPVRFRYRLVDANTLEVVDENGEGVHMIRQGGTGAMPPAPPASSVPPSSVGEGLEGKVAVSGRRPTVVFQRQWERNERAFSLLVPQGWQMEGGIFNVNPLQMNGPGNSQAPKGDLTVRRDTTGSVMCRWLPNWNYADFSVDPPPAAGLFPVGSQYQGMQVKPMPTAEGFLQELFATLHPGATDIQLVARDDFPEIQQAYQQSFQSVNQMLAGLGKRPAQFNVLGLTVDYTEKGMRYREGLFTILVDMRSGAFLWYNDLTYVARAPAVEADVWRPVLETIRSSVRFNPDWLRAVRQAMGERAQTALETQRYINKVAQEIQENRTRTQTAINHENYLFLSGQEEFVNPYTREVERDTSYYKHHWVNPNGDYIYTDEDAFNPNQERTLNQVEWKTTPVQQR
;
A
#
# COMPACT_ATOMS: atom_id res chain seq x y z
N MET A 1 -33.55 -30.52 12.33
CA MET A 1 -32.64 -30.26 11.20
C MET A 1 -32.50 -28.79 10.77
N LYS A 2 -33.43 -27.85 11.07
CA LYS A 2 -33.21 -26.38 10.86
C LYS A 2 -32.67 -25.61 12.09
N ARG A 3 -32.42 -26.29 13.22
CA ARG A 3 -31.99 -25.67 14.49
C ARG A 3 -30.48 -25.72 14.77
N GLU A 4 -29.69 -26.35 13.89
CA GLU A 4 -28.24 -26.55 14.10
C GLU A 4 -27.38 -25.42 13.52
N ARG A 5 -27.89 -24.62 12.57
CA ARG A 5 -27.15 -23.53 11.92
C ARG A 5 -26.98 -22.26 12.79
N GLY A 6 -27.75 -22.10 13.86
CA GLY A 6 -27.68 -20.91 14.72
C GLY A 6 -26.44 -20.86 15.64
N VAL A 7 -25.64 -21.93 15.67
CA VAL A 7 -24.60 -22.18 16.69
C VAL A 7 -23.24 -21.61 16.28
N PHE A 8 -23.00 -21.41 14.99
CA PHE A 8 -21.71 -20.94 14.49
C PHE A 8 -21.71 -19.50 13.95
N LEU A 9 -22.87 -18.85 13.77
CA LEU A 9 -22.93 -17.43 13.38
C LEU A 9 -22.30 -16.47 14.41
N SER A 10 -22.07 -16.91 15.65
CA SER A 10 -21.30 -16.16 16.64
C SER A 10 -19.77 -16.17 16.39
N LEU A 11 -19.29 -16.83 15.32
CA LEU A 11 -17.90 -16.73 14.84
C LEU A 11 -17.66 -15.55 13.88
N ALA A 12 -18.69 -14.93 13.31
CA ALA A 12 -18.51 -13.68 12.54
C ALA A 12 -17.85 -12.58 13.39
N PHE A 13 -18.06 -12.62 14.72
CA PHE A 13 -17.40 -11.73 15.68
C PHE A 13 -15.93 -12.09 15.97
N TRP A 14 -15.51 -13.31 15.64
CA TRP A 14 -14.15 -13.82 15.80
C TRP A 14 -13.32 -13.73 14.51
N VAL A 15 -13.92 -13.42 13.36
CA VAL A 15 -13.20 -13.01 12.14
C VAL A 15 -12.25 -11.83 12.41
N LEU A 16 -12.50 -11.05 13.46
CA LEU A 16 -11.61 -9.98 13.95
C LEU A 16 -10.40 -10.46 14.80
N ILE A 17 -10.37 -11.71 15.25
CA ILE A 17 -9.45 -12.15 16.32
C ILE A 17 -8.32 -13.04 15.80
N GLY A 18 -8.54 -13.87 14.77
CA GLY A 18 -7.44 -14.50 14.03
C GLY A 18 -6.54 -13.48 13.32
N TRP A 19 -7.12 -12.30 13.10
CA TRP A 19 -6.51 -11.13 12.49
C TRP A 19 -5.75 -10.22 13.46
N GLY A 20 -5.88 -10.40 14.78
CA GLY A 20 -5.17 -9.58 15.77
C GLY A 20 -3.65 -9.76 15.76
N MET A 21 -3.13 -10.72 14.98
CA MET A 21 -1.74 -11.17 15.08
C MET A 21 -1.03 -11.33 13.73
N ASN A 22 -1.64 -11.03 12.58
CA ASN A 22 -0.90 -11.01 11.30
C ASN A 22 -1.40 -9.96 10.29
N ALA A 23 -2.29 -9.06 10.69
CA ALA A 23 -2.74 -7.97 9.85
C ALA A 23 -3.02 -6.71 10.66
N THR A 24 -2.36 -5.63 10.29
CA THR A 24 -2.52 -4.28 10.83
C THR A 24 -3.96 -3.79 10.64
N TRP A 25 -4.75 -3.75 11.72
CA TRP A 25 -5.91 -2.87 11.81
C TRP A 25 -5.55 -1.73 12.74
N ALA A 26 -6.02 -0.53 12.44
CA ALA A 26 -5.78 0.66 13.22
C ALA A 26 -7.06 0.95 14.04
N ASP A 27 -6.94 1.13 15.36
CA ASP A 27 -8.13 1.30 16.24
C ASP A 27 -8.82 2.63 15.97
N VAL A 28 -10.15 2.67 15.89
CA VAL A 28 -10.88 3.94 15.69
C VAL A 28 -10.76 4.87 16.91
N PRO A 29 -10.60 6.20 16.74
CA PRO A 29 -10.57 7.17 17.84
C PRO A 29 -11.85 7.12 18.68
N ARG A 30 -11.76 7.56 19.93
CA ARG A 30 -12.90 7.62 20.86
C ARG A 30 -12.89 8.90 21.68
N ILE A 31 -14.08 9.29 22.16
CA ILE A 31 -14.23 10.37 23.14
C ILE A 31 -14.04 9.78 24.53
N VAL A 32 -13.04 10.27 25.26
CA VAL A 32 -12.78 9.91 26.67
C VAL A 32 -13.74 10.66 27.58
N LYS A 33 -14.05 11.91 27.25
CA LYS A 33 -14.91 12.77 28.05
C LYS A 33 -15.51 13.89 27.22
N SER A 34 -16.77 14.24 27.50
CA SER A 34 -17.39 15.48 27.06
C SER A 34 -17.83 16.32 28.26
N ILE A 35 -17.85 17.64 28.09
CA ILE A 35 -18.41 18.60 29.04
C ILE A 35 -19.33 19.53 28.24
N PRO A 36 -20.65 19.51 28.45
CA PRO A 36 -21.39 18.62 29.33
C PRO A 36 -21.21 17.13 28.97
N ALA A 37 -21.36 16.26 29.96
CA ALA A 37 -21.36 14.81 29.72
C ALA A 37 -22.53 14.45 28.79
N ASP A 38 -22.35 13.44 27.93
CA ASP A 38 -23.46 12.96 27.10
C ASP A 38 -24.65 12.50 27.97
N GLY A 39 -25.84 12.97 27.62
CA GLY A 39 -27.08 12.77 28.37
C GLY A 39 -27.23 13.66 29.60
N ALA A 40 -26.35 14.63 29.85
CA ALA A 40 -26.45 15.50 31.02
C ALA A 40 -27.77 16.29 31.03
N VAL A 41 -28.41 16.35 32.19
CA VAL A 41 -29.62 17.15 32.44
C VAL A 41 -29.30 18.30 33.39
N ASN A 42 -30.17 19.33 33.42
CA ASN A 42 -29.98 20.55 34.21
C ASN A 42 -28.67 21.29 33.90
N VAL A 43 -28.24 21.27 32.63
CA VAL A 43 -27.08 22.05 32.19
C VAL A 43 -27.40 23.54 32.26
N SER A 44 -26.46 24.34 32.78
CA SER A 44 -26.64 25.79 32.88
C SER A 44 -26.86 26.41 31.50
N THR A 45 -27.83 27.32 31.39
CA THR A 45 -28.01 28.16 30.19
C THR A 45 -26.87 29.16 30.00
N GLN A 46 -26.04 29.36 31.03
CA GLN A 46 -24.81 30.16 30.99
C GLN A 46 -23.56 29.35 30.60
N LEU A 47 -23.72 28.09 30.14
CA LEU A 47 -22.59 27.33 29.61
C LEU A 47 -22.00 28.09 28.42
N GLU A 48 -20.71 28.41 28.49
CA GLU A 48 -19.99 29.16 27.44
C GLU A 48 -19.23 28.25 26.46
N GLN A 49 -18.97 27.00 26.84
CA GLN A 49 -18.19 26.08 26.02
C GLN A 49 -18.62 24.61 26.18
N ILE A 50 -18.58 23.89 25.07
CA ILE A 50 -18.66 22.42 25.01
C ILE A 50 -17.24 21.90 24.75
N VAL A 51 -16.74 21.03 25.64
CA VAL A 51 -15.39 20.47 25.55
C VAL A 51 -15.46 18.99 25.22
N ILE A 52 -14.66 18.54 24.27
CA ILE A 52 -14.52 17.14 23.85
C ILE A 52 -13.06 16.72 24.01
N LEU A 53 -12.83 15.62 24.73
CA LEU A 53 -11.51 15.01 24.94
C LEU A 53 -11.42 13.66 24.25
N PHE A 54 -10.37 13.46 23.46
CA PHE A 54 -10.12 12.24 22.71
C PHE A 54 -9.13 11.29 23.42
N ASP A 55 -9.17 10.02 23.06
CA ASP A 55 -8.27 8.98 23.60
C ASP A 55 -6.87 8.98 22.98
N ARG A 56 -6.66 9.83 21.96
CA ARG A 56 -5.43 9.92 21.17
C ARG A 56 -5.34 11.26 20.46
N ASN A 57 -4.13 11.57 19.99
CA ASN A 57 -3.88 12.75 19.18
C ASN A 57 -4.75 12.71 17.92
N MET A 58 -5.54 13.76 17.72
CA MET A 58 -6.38 13.99 16.58
C MET A 58 -5.73 15.00 15.64
N LYS A 59 -6.08 14.92 14.38
CA LYS A 59 -5.68 15.87 13.35
C LYS A 59 -6.30 17.25 13.66
N MET A 60 -5.45 18.25 13.92
CA MET A 60 -5.90 19.58 14.34
C MET A 60 -6.34 20.49 13.18
N ASN A 61 -6.11 20.13 11.92
CA ASN A 61 -6.53 20.93 10.77
C ASN A 61 -7.82 20.41 10.09
N SER A 62 -8.59 19.56 10.78
CA SER A 62 -9.90 19.11 10.31
C SER A 62 -10.84 18.78 11.48
N TYR A 63 -12.14 19.00 11.28
CA TYR A 63 -13.19 18.55 12.19
C TYR A 63 -14.54 18.50 11.46
N SER A 64 -15.55 17.82 12.01
CA SER A 64 -16.90 17.80 11.44
C SER A 64 -17.94 17.71 12.55
N VAL A 65 -18.71 18.79 12.74
CA VAL A 65 -19.82 18.87 13.68
C VAL A 65 -21.12 19.05 12.89
N LEU A 66 -22.10 18.19 13.13
CA LEU A 66 -23.33 18.07 12.34
C LEU A 66 -24.57 18.17 13.23
N LEU A 67 -25.70 18.55 12.61
CA LEU A 67 -27.03 18.48 13.20
C LEU A 67 -27.51 17.02 13.33
N VAL A 68 -28.31 16.72 14.35
CA VAL A 68 -28.89 15.39 14.59
C VAL A 68 -30.40 15.41 14.34
N GLY A 69 -30.83 15.06 13.13
CA GLY A 69 -32.24 15.09 12.74
C GLY A 69 -32.88 16.45 13.02
N ASP A 70 -34.05 16.46 13.67
CA ASP A 70 -34.77 17.69 14.05
C ASP A 70 -34.40 18.23 15.45
N GLN A 71 -33.33 17.70 16.08
CA GLN A 71 -32.92 18.17 17.40
C GLN A 71 -32.29 19.58 17.33
N PRO A 72 -32.60 20.47 18.29
CA PRO A 72 -31.98 21.79 18.37
C PRO A 72 -30.44 21.73 18.40
N PHE A 73 -29.80 22.48 17.52
CA PHE A 73 -28.34 22.69 17.53
C PHE A 73 -27.97 23.80 18.52
N PRO A 74 -26.92 23.64 19.35
CA PRO A 74 -26.50 24.70 20.26
C PRO A 74 -25.99 25.92 19.47
N PRO A 75 -26.31 27.16 19.86
CA PRO A 75 -25.88 28.35 19.13
C PRO A 75 -24.38 28.57 19.32
N LEU A 76 -23.58 28.28 18.29
CA LEU A 76 -22.13 28.43 18.33
C LEU A 76 -21.69 29.88 18.12
N LEU A 77 -20.61 30.28 18.78
CA LEU A 77 -19.86 31.49 18.44
C LEU A 77 -18.94 31.21 17.24
N PRO A 78 -18.82 32.12 16.25
CA PRO A 78 -17.84 31.99 15.19
C PRO A 78 -16.43 32.10 15.78
N ASP A 79 -15.61 31.08 15.59
CA ASP A 79 -14.20 31.07 15.98
C ASP A 79 -13.38 30.33 14.91
N ASP A 80 -12.17 30.82 14.63
CA ASP A 80 -11.35 30.32 13.52
C ASP A 80 -10.57 29.05 13.91
N GLU A 81 -10.38 28.76 15.21
CA GLU A 81 -9.58 27.61 15.67
C GLU A 81 -10.16 26.91 16.93
N PRO A 82 -11.07 25.92 16.76
CA PRO A 82 -11.66 25.17 17.88
C PRO A 82 -10.76 24.07 18.48
N TRP A 83 -9.56 23.85 17.93
CA TRP A 83 -8.59 22.90 18.45
C TRP A 83 -7.64 23.59 19.45
N GLU A 84 -7.74 23.27 20.74
CA GLU A 84 -6.79 23.78 21.75
C GLU A 84 -5.51 22.93 21.81
N THR A 85 -5.65 21.61 21.68
CA THR A 85 -4.53 20.65 21.60
C THR A 85 -4.94 19.44 20.75
N PRO A 86 -4.02 18.55 20.34
CA PRO A 86 -4.39 17.33 19.61
C PRO A 86 -5.39 16.43 20.34
N LEU A 87 -5.54 16.55 21.67
CA LEU A 87 -6.45 15.74 22.48
C LEU A 87 -7.75 16.48 22.84
N ARG A 88 -7.83 17.79 22.59
CA ARG A 88 -8.87 18.65 23.17
C ARG A 88 -9.46 19.60 22.15
N PHE A 89 -10.77 19.45 21.93
CA PHE A 89 -11.57 20.26 21.03
C PHE A 89 -12.64 21.03 21.81
N VAL A 90 -12.81 22.31 21.50
CA VAL A 90 -13.68 23.23 22.25
C VAL A 90 -14.61 23.99 21.30
N LEU A 91 -15.91 23.88 21.55
CA LEU A 91 -16.95 24.64 20.86
C LEU A 91 -17.48 25.72 21.78
N LYS A 92 -17.29 26.99 21.43
CA LYS A 92 -17.87 28.12 22.17
C LYS A 92 -19.36 28.24 21.85
N VAL A 93 -20.19 28.33 22.87
CA VAL A 93 -21.66 28.41 22.78
C VAL A 93 -22.18 29.68 23.45
N ARG A 94 -23.32 30.18 22.98
CA ARG A 94 -24.05 31.30 23.58
C ARG A 94 -25.55 31.06 23.53
N ASP A 95 -26.31 31.87 24.26
CA ASP A 95 -27.76 31.98 24.14
C ASP A 95 -28.53 30.64 24.22
N LEU A 96 -28.06 29.73 25.09
CA LEU A 96 -28.76 28.47 25.33
C LEU A 96 -30.11 28.73 26.00
N LYS A 97 -31.18 28.19 25.42
CA LYS A 97 -32.55 28.37 25.92
C LYS A 97 -32.81 27.39 27.06
N PRO A 98 -33.61 27.77 28.08
CA PRO A 98 -33.97 26.88 29.18
C PRO A 98 -34.86 25.72 28.71
N ASN A 99 -34.76 24.57 29.38
CA ASN A 99 -35.55 23.36 29.11
C ASN A 99 -35.47 22.83 27.67
N ILE A 100 -34.34 23.01 27.00
CA ILE A 100 -34.11 22.51 25.64
C ILE A 100 -33.09 21.38 25.67
N ARG A 101 -33.41 20.29 24.97
CA ARG A 101 -32.45 19.22 24.66
C ARG A 101 -31.69 19.60 23.39
N TYR A 102 -30.40 19.85 23.54
CA TYR A 102 -29.48 20.10 22.44
C TYR A 102 -28.76 18.81 22.03
N ALA A 103 -28.42 18.70 20.75
CA ALA A 103 -27.63 17.60 20.23
C ALA A 103 -26.59 18.10 19.21
N ILE A 104 -25.40 17.51 19.28
CA ILE A 104 -24.35 17.66 18.27
C ILE A 104 -23.86 16.28 17.85
N GLN A 105 -23.55 16.12 16.57
CA GLN A 105 -22.92 14.91 16.06
C GLN A 105 -21.51 15.20 15.57
N LEU A 106 -20.54 14.46 16.10
CA LEU A 106 -19.16 14.47 15.65
C LEU A 106 -19.01 13.40 14.57
N ASN A 107 -18.62 13.84 13.38
CA ASN A 107 -18.60 13.06 12.14
C ASN A 107 -19.97 12.47 11.72
N GLY A 108 -20.16 12.30 10.41
CA GLY A 108 -21.29 11.59 9.81
C GLY A 108 -20.80 10.60 8.76
N GLU A 109 -21.72 9.92 8.09
CA GLU A 109 -21.38 8.90 7.09
C GLU A 109 -20.46 9.44 5.98
N THR A 110 -20.70 10.68 5.55
CA THR A 110 -19.94 11.36 4.49
C THR A 110 -18.94 12.41 5.01
N LYS A 111 -19.08 12.87 6.26
CA LYS A 111 -18.25 13.95 6.85
C LYS A 111 -17.40 13.39 7.98
N LYS A 112 -16.13 13.10 7.68
CA LYS A 112 -15.20 12.38 8.56
C LYS A 112 -14.07 13.26 9.08
N GLY A 113 -14.35 14.49 9.50
CA GLY A 113 -13.33 15.50 9.82
C GLY A 113 -12.54 15.24 11.11
N PHE A 114 -13.12 14.61 12.13
CA PHE A 114 -12.37 14.17 13.31
C PHE A 114 -11.64 12.86 13.00
N GLN A 115 -10.32 12.89 12.92
CA GLN A 115 -9.46 11.74 12.59
C GLN A 115 -8.24 11.67 13.51
N SER A 116 -7.69 10.48 13.74
CA SER A 116 -6.39 10.36 14.44
C SER A 116 -5.28 11.08 13.65
N ALA A 117 -4.31 11.66 14.35
CA ALA A 117 -3.19 12.35 13.74
C ALA A 117 -2.21 11.39 13.03
N GLU A 118 -2.03 10.19 13.59
CA GLU A 118 -1.04 9.21 13.15
C GLU A 118 -1.59 8.35 11.99
N ASP A 119 -2.75 7.72 12.20
CA ASP A 119 -3.32 6.73 11.29
C ASP A 119 -4.48 7.27 10.42
N GLN A 120 -4.86 8.55 10.58
CA GLN A 120 -6.00 9.20 9.90
C GLN A 120 -7.33 8.44 9.98
N ILE A 121 -7.52 7.64 11.03
CA ILE A 121 -8.72 6.85 11.22
C ILE A 121 -9.82 7.78 11.71
N PRO A 122 -11.01 7.80 11.09
CA PRO A 122 -12.08 8.68 11.50
C PRO A 122 -12.70 8.22 12.83
N LEU A 123 -13.00 9.19 13.70
CA LEU A 123 -13.93 8.98 14.81
C LEU A 123 -15.26 8.47 14.23
N PRO A 124 -15.82 7.35 14.72
CA PRO A 124 -17.16 6.90 14.30
C PRO A 124 -18.20 8.01 14.56
N PRO A 125 -19.29 8.09 13.77
CA PRO A 125 -20.37 9.03 14.04
C PRO A 125 -20.82 8.96 15.49
N THR A 126 -20.58 10.04 16.25
CA THR A 126 -20.78 10.06 17.70
C THR A 126 -21.66 11.23 18.05
N VAL A 127 -22.80 10.95 18.67
CA VAL A 127 -23.77 11.98 19.11
C VAL A 127 -23.50 12.32 20.58
N ILE A 128 -23.50 13.62 20.89
CA ILE A 128 -23.51 14.13 22.26
C ILE A 128 -24.80 14.92 22.46
N THR A 129 -25.56 14.57 23.50
CA THR A 129 -26.80 15.26 23.88
C THR A 129 -26.71 15.86 25.28
N PHE A 130 -27.38 16.98 25.52
CA PHE A 130 -27.57 17.54 26.86
C PHE A 130 -28.84 18.38 26.95
N THR A 131 -29.42 18.49 28.14
CA THR A 131 -30.66 19.24 28.40
C THR A 131 -30.40 20.37 29.37
N THR A 132 -30.74 21.59 28.99
CA THR A 132 -30.61 22.78 29.84
C THR A 132 -31.66 22.81 30.95
N GLY A 133 -31.30 23.37 32.10
CA GLY A 133 -32.22 23.58 33.22
C GLY A 133 -33.23 24.71 32.98
N ASP A 134 -34.05 24.98 33.99
CA ASP A 134 -35.14 25.96 33.99
C ASP A 134 -34.70 27.44 33.96
N GLY A 135 -33.39 27.71 33.95
CA GLY A 135 -32.82 29.05 33.87
C GLY A 135 -32.77 29.79 35.21
N THR A 136 -33.13 29.14 36.33
CA THR A 136 -33.25 29.77 37.66
C THR A 136 -32.08 29.54 38.61
N SER A 137 -31.02 28.86 38.21
CA SER A 137 -29.87 28.57 39.08
C SER A 137 -28.62 29.36 38.67
N ALA A 138 -28.50 30.57 39.20
CA ALA A 138 -27.23 31.27 39.35
C ALA A 138 -26.82 31.24 40.84
N THR A 139 -25.72 30.55 41.19
CA THR A 139 -24.74 30.94 42.23
C THR A 139 -23.58 29.93 42.38
N GLY A 140 -22.34 30.41 42.15
CA GLY A 140 -21.04 29.98 42.74
C GLY A 140 -20.40 28.68 42.22
N GLN A 141 -19.10 28.54 41.90
CA GLN A 141 -17.86 29.33 42.00
C GLN A 141 -16.83 28.70 41.01
N PRO A 142 -15.82 29.43 40.50
CA PRO A 142 -14.76 28.86 39.67
C PRO A 142 -13.71 28.15 40.54
N PHE A 143 -13.48 26.85 40.34
CA PHE A 143 -12.38 26.12 40.96
C PHE A 143 -11.21 26.01 39.97
N LEU A 144 -10.14 26.76 40.27
CA LEU A 144 -8.82 26.65 39.66
C LEU A 144 -8.22 25.26 39.93
N PRO A 145 -7.50 24.63 38.97
CA PRO A 145 -6.59 23.55 39.29
C PRO A 145 -5.24 24.12 39.74
N THR A 146 -4.86 23.80 40.97
CA THR A 146 -3.52 23.99 41.55
C THR A 146 -2.49 23.17 40.75
N PRO A 147 -1.30 23.70 40.40
CA PRO A 147 -0.20 22.88 39.95
C PRO A 147 0.43 22.16 41.14
N ALA A 148 0.53 20.83 41.07
CA ALA A 148 1.35 20.05 41.99
C ALA A 148 2.83 20.32 41.70
N SER A 149 3.57 20.74 42.72
CA SER A 149 5.02 20.87 42.71
C SER A 149 5.72 19.53 42.38
N PRO A 150 6.80 19.52 41.59
CA PRO A 150 7.70 18.38 41.53
C PRO A 150 8.56 18.32 42.81
N PRO A 151 8.93 17.12 43.31
CA PRO A 151 9.87 17.03 44.42
C PRO A 151 11.27 17.44 43.98
N ALA A 152 11.91 18.21 44.85
CA ALA A 152 13.28 18.64 44.74
C ALA A 152 14.27 17.46 44.83
N THR A 153 15.30 17.50 43.98
CA THR A 153 16.61 16.91 44.31
C THR A 153 17.69 17.91 43.91
N GLN A 154 18.42 18.37 44.93
CA GLN A 154 19.59 19.23 44.84
C GLN A 154 20.87 18.44 44.46
N PRO A 155 21.99 19.13 44.15
CA PRO A 155 23.00 18.70 43.18
C PRO A 155 24.20 17.98 43.83
N ALA A 156 24.98 17.27 43.00
CA ALA A 156 26.31 16.83 43.37
C ALA A 156 27.30 17.00 42.20
N THR A 157 28.15 18.01 42.37
CA THR A 157 29.62 17.99 42.17
C THR A 157 30.22 17.63 40.81
N GLN A 158 30.80 18.67 40.20
CA GLN A 158 32.13 18.73 39.58
C GLN A 158 33.05 17.55 39.88
N THR A 159 33.68 17.02 38.82
CA THR A 159 35.16 16.97 38.67
C THR A 159 35.52 16.80 37.19
N ASP A 160 36.05 17.85 36.56
CA ASP A 160 37.12 17.72 35.56
C ASP A 160 38.45 17.70 36.32
N PRO A 161 39.48 17.01 35.81
CA PRO A 161 40.62 17.76 35.25
C PRO A 161 41.26 16.98 34.05
N VAL A 162 42.09 17.51 33.13
CA VAL A 162 42.68 18.82 32.84
C VAL A 162 43.52 18.65 31.55
N SER A 163 43.49 19.68 30.70
CA SER A 163 44.55 20.21 29.79
C SER A 163 45.13 19.47 28.59
N GLY A 164 45.27 20.28 27.53
CA GLY A 164 46.44 20.36 26.64
C GLY A 164 46.03 20.25 25.16
N GLY A 165 46.27 21.18 24.25
CA GLY A 165 47.04 22.42 24.23
C GLY A 165 47.13 22.92 22.77
N SER A 166 47.00 24.24 22.63
CA SER A 166 47.13 25.16 21.48
C SER A 166 47.67 24.73 20.09
N ALA A 167 46.98 25.31 19.08
CA ALA A 167 47.48 26.16 17.98
C ALA A 167 48.41 25.60 16.87
N GLY A 168 48.00 25.82 15.62
CA GLY A 168 48.88 25.81 14.45
C GLY A 168 48.15 25.67 13.10
N GLN A 169 47.71 26.78 12.51
CA GLN A 169 47.74 26.98 11.04
C GLN A 169 48.99 27.84 10.73
N PRO A 170 49.49 27.99 9.47
CA PRO A 170 48.88 27.69 8.16
C PRO A 170 49.85 27.04 7.11
N LEU A 171 49.34 26.58 5.96
CA LEU A 171 49.91 26.92 4.63
C LEU A 171 49.03 26.45 3.47
N VAL A 172 48.85 27.33 2.49
CA VAL A 172 48.17 27.17 1.20
C VAL A 172 49.22 26.90 0.12
N LEU A 173 48.96 25.96 -0.80
CA LEU A 173 49.63 25.89 -2.10
C LEU A 173 48.62 25.66 -3.23
N HIS A 174 48.57 26.61 -4.15
CA HIS A 174 47.90 26.58 -5.46
C HIS A 174 48.68 25.73 -6.46
N PHE A 175 47.96 25.04 -7.36
CA PHE A 175 48.47 24.69 -8.70
C PHE A 175 47.33 24.74 -9.73
N ASP A 176 47.53 25.56 -10.77
CA ASP A 176 46.72 25.65 -12.00
C ASP A 176 47.04 24.48 -12.96
N PRO A 177 46.10 24.06 -13.82
CA PRO A 177 46.41 23.25 -15.01
C PRO A 177 46.26 24.04 -16.33
N PRO A 178 47.12 23.78 -17.35
CA PRO A 178 46.81 24.07 -18.75
C PRO A 178 46.90 22.76 -19.60
N PRO A 179 46.72 22.81 -20.94
CA PRO A 179 45.43 22.67 -21.60
C PRO A 179 45.32 21.40 -22.48
N SER A 180 44.09 21.17 -22.94
CA SER A 180 43.60 20.15 -23.87
C SER A 180 44.37 19.93 -25.18
N ASN A 181 44.37 18.69 -25.68
CA ASN A 181 44.23 18.40 -27.12
C ASN A 181 43.74 16.97 -27.41
N VAL A 182 42.89 16.87 -28.44
CA VAL A 182 42.25 15.67 -29.02
C VAL A 182 43.10 15.20 -30.22
N PRO A 183 43.03 13.91 -30.64
CA PRO A 183 42.49 13.64 -31.98
C PRO A 183 41.59 12.39 -32.09
N SER A 184 41.09 12.21 -33.30
CA SER A 184 39.84 11.60 -33.78
C SER A 184 39.89 10.15 -34.30
N ALA A 185 38.78 9.43 -34.07
CA ALA A 185 37.97 8.53 -34.94
C ALA A 185 38.58 7.49 -35.92
N GLY A 186 37.99 6.27 -35.87
CA GLY A 186 37.91 5.26 -36.95
C GLY A 186 36.72 4.29 -36.72
N PRO A 187 36.08 3.71 -37.77
CA PRO A 187 34.63 3.44 -37.79
C PRO A 187 34.26 1.98 -37.51
N SER A 188 33.05 1.73 -36.96
CA SER A 188 32.44 0.40 -36.99
C SER A 188 30.99 0.41 -37.53
N SER A 189 30.80 -0.57 -38.40
CA SER A 189 29.63 -1.09 -39.13
C SER A 189 28.21 -0.85 -38.59
N GLY A 190 27.36 -0.29 -39.47
CA GLY A 190 26.18 -0.97 -40.02
C GLY A 190 25.04 -1.38 -39.06
N ALA A 191 24.15 -0.44 -38.74
CA ALA A 191 22.79 -0.70 -38.26
C ALA A 191 21.81 0.29 -38.94
N PRO A 192 20.51 -0.04 -39.12
CA PRO A 192 19.63 0.68 -40.04
C PRO A 192 19.37 2.13 -39.58
N ALA A 193 19.29 3.03 -40.55
CA ALA A 193 19.26 4.49 -40.44
C ALA A 193 18.51 5.05 -39.21
N ASP A 194 19.27 5.58 -38.24
CA ASP A 194 18.74 6.43 -37.19
C ASP A 194 18.35 7.78 -37.79
N ARG A 195 17.08 8.17 -37.60
CA ARG A 195 16.53 9.45 -38.08
C ARG A 195 17.17 10.56 -37.24
N SER A 196 18.20 11.17 -37.80
CA SER A 196 19.22 11.92 -37.08
C SER A 196 18.69 13.13 -36.29
N TRP A 197 18.96 13.10 -34.99
CA TRP A 197 19.05 14.30 -34.17
C TRP A 197 20.20 15.19 -34.69
N PRO A 198 20.10 16.52 -34.58
CA PRO A 198 21.10 17.43 -35.14
C PRO A 198 22.51 17.26 -34.54
N VAL A 199 22.68 16.60 -33.38
CA VAL A 199 23.98 16.30 -32.76
C VAL A 199 23.86 15.03 -31.90
N SER A 200 24.84 14.11 -31.95
CA SER A 200 24.96 13.01 -30.97
C SER A 200 25.21 13.61 -29.57
N PRO A 201 24.62 13.05 -28.49
CA PRO A 201 24.91 13.53 -27.14
C PRO A 201 26.43 13.43 -26.87
N PRO A 202 27.05 14.45 -26.25
CA PRO A 202 28.49 14.43 -25.94
C PRO A 202 28.83 13.27 -24.99
N SER A 203 30.09 12.81 -25.03
CA SER A 203 30.60 11.81 -24.09
C SER A 203 30.55 12.34 -22.66
N ALA A 204 29.83 11.65 -21.77
CA ALA A 204 29.53 12.11 -20.42
C ALA A 204 30.70 11.89 -19.43
N ALA A 205 30.87 12.82 -18.47
CA ALA A 205 31.87 12.78 -17.40
C ALA A 205 31.64 11.63 -16.40
N PRO A 206 32.69 10.95 -15.88
CA PRO A 206 32.60 9.67 -15.17
C PRO A 206 31.63 9.64 -13.98
N ALA A 207 31.03 8.47 -13.72
CA ALA A 207 30.12 8.26 -12.60
C ALA A 207 30.82 8.58 -11.27
N GLY A 208 30.20 9.44 -10.45
CA GLY A 208 30.77 9.90 -9.18
C GLY A 208 31.68 11.13 -9.28
N ALA A 209 31.86 11.73 -10.46
CA ALA A 209 32.48 13.05 -10.54
C ALA A 209 31.62 14.06 -9.76
N PRO A 210 32.18 14.80 -8.79
CA PRO A 210 31.44 15.83 -8.09
C PRO A 210 30.95 16.86 -9.11
N VAL A 211 29.66 17.17 -9.06
CA VAL A 211 29.12 18.32 -9.78
C VAL A 211 29.89 19.54 -9.26
N PRO A 212 30.55 20.33 -10.12
CA PRO A 212 31.38 21.43 -9.66
C PRO A 212 30.57 22.35 -8.74
N ALA A 213 31.09 22.58 -7.53
CA ALA A 213 30.46 23.42 -6.52
C ALA A 213 30.27 24.85 -7.04
N TRP A 214 29.11 25.42 -6.76
CA TRP A 214 28.68 26.72 -7.25
C TRP A 214 29.47 27.86 -6.60
N ASN A 215 30.14 28.69 -7.39
CA ASN A 215 30.56 30.03 -6.95
C ASN A 215 29.39 31.00 -7.17
N MET A 216 28.45 31.02 -6.24
CA MET A 216 27.51 32.15 -6.14
C MET A 216 28.23 33.32 -5.47
N ALA A 217 28.71 34.27 -6.27
CA ALA A 217 28.90 35.60 -5.73
C ALA A 217 27.50 36.12 -5.31
N PRO A 218 27.31 36.59 -4.07
CA PRO A 218 26.01 37.09 -3.62
C PRO A 218 25.61 38.30 -4.48
N GLY A 219 24.79 38.07 -5.49
CA GLY A 219 24.16 39.14 -6.26
C GLY A 219 23.18 39.88 -5.36
N GLY A 220 23.24 41.23 -5.39
CA GLY A 220 22.32 42.07 -4.64
C GLY A 220 20.86 41.71 -4.94
N GLU A 221 20.03 41.76 -3.89
CA GLU A 221 18.60 41.53 -3.98
C GLU A 221 17.96 42.50 -4.98
N LEU A 222 17.11 41.98 -5.86
CA LEU A 222 16.42 42.78 -6.87
C LEU A 222 15.13 43.35 -6.27
N ALA A 223 14.88 44.64 -6.52
CA ALA A 223 13.59 45.26 -6.21
C ALA A 223 12.44 44.79 -7.15
N THR A 224 12.74 43.95 -8.15
CA THR A 224 11.75 43.45 -9.11
C THR A 224 10.94 42.31 -8.53
N ASP A 225 9.61 42.43 -8.59
CA ASP A 225 8.67 41.37 -8.20
C ASP A 225 8.92 40.08 -9.02
N PRO A 226 9.16 38.92 -8.37
CA PRO A 226 9.29 37.62 -9.02
C PRO A 226 8.17 37.31 -10.02
N ASN A 227 6.93 37.73 -9.76
CA ASN A 227 5.80 37.48 -10.65
C ASN A 227 5.96 38.21 -12.00
N GLN A 228 6.51 39.43 -12.00
CA GLN A 228 6.78 40.17 -13.23
C GLN A 228 7.88 39.53 -14.08
N ILE A 229 8.81 38.81 -13.46
CA ILE A 229 9.86 38.06 -14.17
C ILE A 229 9.22 36.84 -14.85
N LEU A 230 8.36 36.10 -14.13
CA LEU A 230 7.64 34.94 -14.67
C LEU A 230 6.65 35.32 -15.78
N GLU A 231 5.95 36.46 -15.66
CA GLU A 231 5.05 36.96 -16.70
C GLU A 231 5.78 37.33 -17.99
N ARG A 232 6.96 37.96 -17.88
CA ARG A 232 7.82 38.24 -19.04
C ARG A 232 8.31 36.96 -19.69
N MET A 233 8.72 35.97 -18.91
CA MET A 233 9.10 34.66 -19.43
C MET A 233 7.94 34.00 -20.18
N GLU A 234 6.74 33.93 -19.59
CA GLU A 234 5.57 33.36 -20.26
C GLU A 234 5.25 34.08 -21.57
N ALA A 235 5.27 35.43 -21.57
CA ALA A 235 5.03 36.24 -22.75
C ALA A 235 6.09 36.02 -23.85
N THR A 236 7.35 35.81 -23.47
CA THR A 236 8.41 35.44 -24.43
C THR A 236 8.16 34.06 -25.01
N LEU A 237 7.93 33.05 -24.16
CA LEU A 237 7.70 31.66 -24.60
C LEU A 237 6.49 31.57 -25.54
N ALA A 238 5.42 32.32 -25.30
CA ALA A 238 4.24 32.37 -26.15
C ALA A 238 4.49 32.91 -27.57
N ARG A 239 5.61 33.61 -27.80
CA ARG A 239 6.00 34.12 -29.13
C ARG A 239 6.92 33.17 -29.90
N LEU A 240 7.44 32.14 -29.23
CA LEU A 240 8.37 31.19 -29.83
C LEU A 240 7.60 30.07 -30.54
N ARG A 241 8.15 29.65 -31.68
CA ARG A 241 7.66 28.46 -32.43
C ARG A 241 8.30 27.19 -31.91
N SER A 242 9.56 27.25 -31.54
CA SER A 242 10.33 26.09 -31.09
C SER A 242 11.44 26.49 -30.15
N ILE A 243 11.88 25.52 -29.34
CA ILE A 243 13.04 25.64 -28.44
C ILE A 243 13.86 24.35 -28.56
N THR A 244 15.17 24.49 -28.67
CA THR A 244 16.15 23.41 -28.52
C THR A 244 17.07 23.71 -27.35
N ALA A 245 17.48 22.69 -26.60
CA ALA A 245 18.40 22.82 -25.48
C ALA A 245 19.13 21.51 -25.19
N THR A 246 20.32 21.63 -24.61
CA THR A 246 20.95 20.53 -23.87
C THR A 246 20.41 20.53 -22.44
N ILE A 247 20.03 19.35 -21.96
CA ILE A 247 19.52 19.15 -20.59
C ILE A 247 20.58 18.42 -19.79
N ASP A 248 20.94 18.97 -18.64
CA ASP A 248 21.54 18.22 -17.55
C ASP A 248 20.53 18.14 -16.40
N SER A 249 20.40 16.98 -15.76
CA SER A 249 19.59 16.85 -14.56
C SER A 249 20.28 16.03 -13.49
N ILE A 250 19.89 16.30 -12.25
CA ILE A 250 20.33 15.60 -11.06
C ILE A 250 19.07 15.17 -10.31
N LEU A 251 19.02 13.92 -9.89
CA LEU A 251 17.97 13.39 -9.03
C LEU A 251 18.60 12.61 -7.88
N SER A 252 18.38 13.08 -6.66
CA SER A 252 18.82 12.44 -5.44
C SER A 252 17.65 11.70 -4.80
N MET A 253 17.71 10.37 -4.79
CA MET A 253 16.69 9.49 -4.20
C MET A 253 17.35 8.41 -3.35
N GLY A 254 16.88 8.22 -2.11
CA GLY A 254 17.34 7.12 -1.25
C GLY A 254 18.85 7.13 -0.95
N GLY A 255 19.48 8.31 -0.94
CA GLY A 255 20.93 8.45 -0.75
C GLY A 255 21.78 8.19 -2.01
N GLN A 256 21.17 7.90 -3.16
CA GLN A 256 21.85 7.79 -4.45
C GLN A 256 21.57 9.04 -5.29
N THR A 257 22.59 9.54 -5.98
CA THR A 257 22.47 10.65 -6.94
C THR A 257 22.56 10.09 -8.35
N MET A 258 21.52 10.32 -9.15
CA MET A 258 21.48 10.01 -10.57
C MET A 258 21.69 11.29 -11.37
N THR A 259 22.65 11.29 -12.28
CA THR A 259 22.87 12.40 -13.21
C THR A 259 22.44 11.99 -14.61
N THR A 260 21.67 12.85 -15.28
CA THR A 260 21.18 12.62 -16.63
C THR A 260 21.65 13.72 -17.54
N GLN A 261 22.12 13.37 -18.74
CA GLN A 261 22.46 14.33 -19.79
C GLN A 261 21.67 14.02 -21.05
N GLY A 262 21.18 15.04 -21.74
CA GLY A 262 20.30 14.84 -22.88
C GLY A 262 20.15 16.05 -23.80
N GLN A 263 19.40 15.84 -24.87
CA GLN A 263 18.97 16.84 -25.82
C GLN A 263 17.45 16.94 -25.78
N TYR A 264 16.95 18.16 -25.92
CA TYR A 264 15.53 18.45 -25.93
C TYR A 264 15.19 19.38 -27.08
N ILE A 265 14.07 19.09 -27.73
CA ILE A 265 13.48 19.91 -28.77
C ILE A 265 11.97 19.96 -28.57
N SER A 266 11.38 21.13 -28.70
CA SER A 266 9.93 21.29 -28.68
C SER A 266 9.46 22.21 -29.79
N ASP A 267 8.36 21.82 -30.43
CA ASP A 267 7.52 22.68 -31.26
C ASP A 267 6.35 23.14 -30.40
N LEU A 268 6.44 24.39 -29.92
CA LEU A 268 5.47 24.99 -29.02
C LEU A 268 4.12 25.21 -29.68
N SER A 269 4.08 25.36 -31.01
CA SER A 269 2.85 25.56 -31.77
C SER A 269 2.02 24.30 -31.89
N ARG A 270 2.67 23.13 -31.91
CA ARG A 270 2.02 21.81 -32.01
C ARG A 270 1.88 21.10 -30.67
N ASN A 271 2.37 21.72 -29.59
CA ASN A 271 2.50 21.08 -28.28
C ASN A 271 3.30 19.76 -28.35
N ALA A 272 4.24 19.68 -29.28
CA ALA A 272 5.05 18.50 -29.56
C ALA A 272 6.45 18.67 -28.99
N PHE A 273 7.07 17.58 -28.55
CA PHE A 273 8.43 17.62 -28.05
C PHE A 273 9.11 16.27 -28.24
N ALA A 274 10.44 16.29 -28.24
CA ALA A 274 11.25 15.10 -28.15
C ALA A 274 12.39 15.36 -27.18
N MET A 275 12.77 14.33 -26.44
CA MET A 275 13.88 14.32 -25.51
C MET A 275 14.64 13.02 -25.66
N GLN A 276 15.96 13.10 -25.72
CA GLN A 276 16.83 11.93 -25.64
C GLN A 276 17.84 12.16 -24.52
N SER A 277 18.03 11.17 -23.66
CA SER A 277 18.88 11.31 -22.49
C SER A 277 19.58 10.02 -22.12
N VAL A 278 20.70 10.16 -21.42
CA VAL A 278 21.46 9.07 -20.82
C VAL A 278 21.63 9.40 -19.34
N ALA A 279 21.04 8.57 -18.50
CA ALA A 279 21.18 8.63 -17.05
C ALA A 279 22.24 7.62 -16.60
N ARG A 280 23.22 8.07 -15.81
CA ARG A 280 24.21 7.19 -15.20
C ARG A 280 23.69 6.70 -13.87
N THR A 281 23.54 5.39 -13.75
CA THR A 281 23.14 4.72 -12.50
C THR A 281 24.28 3.82 -12.02
N PRO A 282 24.30 3.43 -10.72
CA PRO A 282 25.24 2.42 -10.23
C PRO A 282 25.15 1.07 -10.97
N GLN A 283 24.03 0.78 -11.62
CA GLN A 283 23.74 -0.47 -12.33
C GLN A 283 24.10 -0.41 -13.84
N GLY A 284 24.57 0.74 -14.32
CA GLY A 284 24.91 1.00 -15.72
C GLY A 284 24.22 2.23 -16.30
N ASP A 285 24.52 2.51 -17.58
CA ASP A 285 23.90 3.60 -18.32
C ASP A 285 22.45 3.22 -18.70
N MET A 286 21.51 4.09 -18.34
CA MET A 286 20.10 4.01 -18.73
C MET A 286 19.85 5.04 -19.83
N ARG A 287 19.54 4.56 -21.05
CA ARG A 287 19.20 5.45 -22.18
C ARG A 287 17.69 5.63 -22.21
N SER A 288 17.22 6.86 -22.29
CA SER A 288 15.80 7.16 -22.41
C SER A 288 15.51 8.06 -23.60
N ARG A 289 14.45 7.73 -24.33
CA ARG A 289 13.91 8.55 -25.42
C ARG A 289 12.43 8.81 -25.14
N MET A 290 12.05 10.08 -25.05
CA MET A 290 10.67 10.50 -24.89
C MET A 290 10.25 11.32 -26.11
N VAL A 291 9.11 11.00 -26.71
CA VAL A 291 8.61 11.68 -27.92
C VAL A 291 7.13 11.93 -27.75
N CYS A 292 6.69 13.14 -28.07
CA CYS A 292 5.29 13.52 -28.07
C CYS A 292 4.92 14.25 -29.36
N ASP A 293 3.84 13.78 -29.99
CA ASP A 293 3.27 14.33 -31.23
C ASP A 293 2.23 15.44 -30.99
N GLY A 294 2.00 15.82 -29.72
CA GLY A 294 0.98 16.76 -29.29
C GLY A 294 -0.25 16.09 -28.64
N GLN A 295 -0.41 14.78 -28.79
CA GLN A 295 -1.51 14.02 -28.19
C GLN A 295 -1.03 12.79 -27.42
N THR A 296 -0.07 12.06 -27.97
CA THR A 296 0.48 10.82 -27.42
C THR A 296 1.90 11.05 -26.98
N VAL A 297 2.26 10.52 -25.81
CA VAL A 297 3.62 10.47 -25.30
C VAL A 297 4.11 9.03 -25.37
N TRP A 298 5.26 8.86 -26.01
CA TRP A 298 6.00 7.61 -26.06
C TRP A 298 7.25 7.76 -25.23
N GLN A 299 7.52 6.80 -24.36
CA GLN A 299 8.75 6.75 -23.56
C GLN A 299 9.42 5.39 -23.75
N GLU A 300 10.59 5.39 -24.36
CA GLU A 300 11.47 4.24 -24.47
C GLU A 300 12.56 4.34 -23.41
N THR A 301 12.80 3.26 -22.69
CA THR A 301 13.91 3.14 -21.74
C THR A 301 14.70 1.87 -22.05
N GLU A 302 16.01 2.01 -22.20
CA GLU A 302 16.96 0.92 -22.42
C GLU A 302 17.95 0.86 -21.26
N MET A 303 18.01 -0.29 -20.59
CA MET A 303 18.94 -0.54 -19.48
C MET A 303 19.36 -2.02 -19.50
N GLY A 304 20.67 -2.29 -19.42
CA GLY A 304 21.19 -3.67 -19.43
C GLY A 304 20.80 -4.49 -20.67
N GLY A 305 20.62 -3.83 -21.83
CA GLY A 305 20.17 -4.47 -23.08
C GLY A 305 18.68 -4.79 -23.16
N GLN A 306 17.90 -4.53 -22.10
CA GLN A 306 16.44 -4.64 -22.12
C GLN A 306 15.81 -3.30 -22.53
N ARG A 307 14.83 -3.36 -23.43
CA ARG A 307 14.03 -2.20 -23.87
C ARG A 307 12.61 -2.29 -23.36
N MET A 308 12.12 -1.21 -22.80
CA MET A 308 10.74 -1.03 -22.38
C MET A 308 10.17 0.21 -23.08
N VAL A 309 9.00 0.05 -23.71
CA VAL A 309 8.28 1.17 -24.32
C VAL A 309 6.97 1.37 -23.59
N GLN A 310 6.75 2.60 -23.14
CA GLN A 310 5.50 3.05 -22.53
C GLN A 310 4.82 4.02 -23.50
N LYS A 311 3.50 3.94 -23.54
CA LYS A 311 2.63 4.82 -24.30
C LYS A 311 1.57 5.39 -23.37
N ALA A 312 1.33 6.68 -23.43
CA ALA A 312 0.30 7.35 -22.65
C ALA A 312 -0.25 8.57 -23.40
N SER A 313 -1.49 8.95 -23.14
CA SER A 313 -2.00 10.24 -23.58
C SER A 313 -1.26 11.39 -22.86
N LEU A 314 -1.08 12.51 -23.56
CA LEU A 314 -0.45 13.71 -22.98
C LEU A 314 -1.24 14.23 -21.77
N ALA A 315 -2.57 14.09 -21.80
CA ALA A 315 -3.44 14.43 -20.67
C ALA A 315 -3.14 13.55 -19.44
N LEU A 316 -3.04 12.23 -19.63
CA LEU A 316 -2.69 11.30 -18.56
C LEU A 316 -1.28 11.60 -18.01
N MET A 317 -0.30 11.86 -18.87
CA MET A 317 1.05 12.22 -18.44
C MET A 317 1.08 13.51 -17.60
N GLN A 318 0.33 14.54 -18.02
CA GLN A 318 0.20 15.77 -17.25
C GLN A 318 -0.45 15.52 -15.89
N GLN A 319 -1.43 14.63 -15.82
CA GLN A 319 -2.07 14.24 -14.55
C GLN A 319 -1.11 13.49 -13.63
N MET A 320 -0.34 12.54 -14.16
CA MET A 320 0.59 11.72 -13.37
C MET A 320 1.82 12.48 -12.87
N ASN A 321 2.35 13.44 -13.66
CA ASN A 321 3.61 14.12 -13.35
C ASN A 321 3.42 15.29 -12.36
N GLY A 322 2.42 15.20 -11.47
CA GLY A 322 2.04 16.26 -10.54
C GLY A 322 1.64 17.57 -11.24
N GLY A 323 1.16 17.48 -12.49
CA GLY A 323 0.88 18.67 -13.29
C GLY A 323 2.14 19.41 -13.73
N SER A 324 3.27 18.75 -13.98
CA SER A 324 4.42 19.36 -14.68
C SER A 324 4.37 19.02 -16.17
N SER A 325 4.31 20.07 -17.01
CA SER A 325 4.19 19.93 -18.45
C SER A 325 5.57 19.99 -19.13
N PRO A 326 5.86 19.06 -20.04
CA PRO A 326 7.05 19.15 -20.90
C PRO A 326 6.97 20.31 -21.90
N ASN A 327 5.82 21.00 -22.03
CA ASN A 327 5.74 22.27 -22.77
C ASN A 327 6.12 23.43 -21.84
N PRO A 328 7.16 24.23 -22.16
CA PRO A 328 7.68 25.27 -21.29
C PRO A 328 6.68 26.41 -21.02
N ILE A 329 5.73 26.69 -21.92
CA ILE A 329 4.66 27.70 -21.67
C ILE A 329 3.74 27.20 -20.55
N MET A 330 3.32 25.94 -20.63
CA MET A 330 2.48 25.32 -19.60
C MET A 330 3.26 25.16 -18.28
N GLY A 331 4.54 24.82 -18.36
CA GLY A 331 5.45 24.78 -17.21
C GLY A 331 5.55 26.13 -16.50
N ALA A 332 5.69 27.24 -17.24
CA ALA A 332 5.71 28.58 -16.68
C ALA A 332 4.43 28.91 -15.86
N ARG A 333 3.26 28.57 -16.40
CA ARG A 333 1.97 28.75 -15.72
C ARG A 333 1.86 27.88 -14.48
N GLN A 334 2.29 26.64 -14.57
CA GLN A 334 2.27 25.69 -13.46
C GLN A 334 3.20 26.14 -12.33
N LEU A 335 4.40 26.65 -12.64
CA LEU A 335 5.29 27.21 -11.63
C LEU A 335 4.61 28.31 -10.80
N ARG A 336 3.87 29.22 -11.45
CA ARG A 336 3.10 30.26 -10.77
C ARG A 336 1.92 29.73 -9.95
N GLN A 337 1.33 28.60 -10.35
CA GLN A 337 0.23 27.97 -9.62
C GLN A 337 0.75 27.17 -8.41
N GLN A 338 1.90 26.52 -8.55
CA GLN A 338 2.46 25.60 -7.56
C GLN A 338 3.31 26.29 -6.50
N PHE A 339 4.01 27.38 -6.86
CA PHE A 339 5.02 28.00 -5.99
C PHE A 339 4.73 29.47 -5.69
N ASP A 340 5.09 29.88 -4.49
CA ASP A 340 5.15 31.27 -4.05
C ASP A 340 6.61 31.73 -4.03
N PHE A 341 7.00 32.48 -5.07
CA PHE A 341 8.34 33.05 -5.18
C PHE A 341 8.40 34.37 -4.42
N HIS A 342 9.12 34.37 -3.31
CA HIS A 342 9.20 35.51 -2.38
C HIS A 342 10.52 36.27 -2.51
N ARG A 343 11.49 35.77 -3.27
CA ARG A 343 12.81 36.41 -3.45
C ARG A 343 13.25 36.38 -4.89
N ALA A 344 13.81 37.49 -5.37
CA ALA A 344 14.50 37.60 -6.65
C ALA A 344 15.91 38.20 -6.45
N SER A 345 16.91 37.61 -7.08
CA SER A 345 18.28 38.12 -7.09
C SER A 345 18.91 37.98 -8.48
N ARG A 346 20.11 38.54 -8.67
CA ARG A 346 20.92 38.30 -9.88
C ARG A 346 21.88 37.15 -9.64
N GLY A 347 22.08 36.35 -10.68
CA GLY A 347 23.08 35.30 -10.71
C GLY A 347 23.59 35.06 -12.12
N THR A 348 24.34 33.97 -12.26
CA THR A 348 24.89 33.51 -13.54
C THR A 348 24.54 32.05 -13.70
N ALA A 349 23.93 31.68 -14.83
CA ALA A 349 23.64 30.29 -15.18
C ALA A 349 24.94 29.52 -15.47
N ARG A 350 24.82 28.20 -15.57
CA ARG A 350 25.95 27.29 -15.82
C ARG A 350 26.68 27.57 -17.14
N ASP A 351 25.97 28.11 -18.14
CA ASP A 351 26.52 28.50 -19.44
C ASP A 351 27.12 29.93 -19.44
N GLY A 352 27.18 30.60 -18.29
CA GLY A 352 27.66 31.97 -18.15
C GLY A 352 26.60 33.05 -18.41
N THR A 353 25.36 32.68 -18.76
CA THR A 353 24.29 33.66 -19.02
C THR A 353 23.89 34.38 -17.72
N ALA A 354 23.75 35.70 -17.77
CA ALA A 354 23.18 36.45 -16.64
C ALA A 354 21.70 36.07 -16.43
N VAL A 355 21.34 35.71 -15.19
CA VAL A 355 19.99 35.25 -14.82
C VAL A 355 19.40 36.03 -13.65
N HIS A 356 18.07 36.12 -13.65
CA HIS A 356 17.27 36.31 -12.46
C HIS A 356 17.13 34.97 -11.75
N VAL A 357 17.49 34.92 -10.46
CA VAL A 357 17.32 33.75 -9.60
C VAL A 357 16.10 34.02 -8.73
N LEU A 358 15.08 33.18 -8.87
CA LEU A 358 13.83 33.23 -8.11
C LEU A 358 13.87 32.12 -7.07
N GLU A 359 13.73 32.47 -5.79
CA GLU A 359 13.61 31.50 -4.70
C GLU A 359 12.18 31.53 -4.13
N GLY A 360 11.63 30.34 -3.91
CA GLY A 360 10.24 30.16 -3.53
C GLY A 360 9.98 28.91 -2.71
N SER A 361 8.74 28.73 -2.30
CA SER A 361 8.23 27.53 -1.62
C SER A 361 6.90 27.11 -2.23
N TYR A 362 6.44 25.89 -1.94
CA TYR A 362 5.14 25.45 -2.44
C TYR A 362 3.99 26.28 -1.84
N LYS A 363 3.00 26.62 -2.65
CA LYS A 363 1.77 27.25 -2.16
C LYS A 363 1.01 26.27 -1.25
N PRO A 364 0.41 26.76 -0.14
CA PRO A 364 -0.41 25.92 0.73
C PRO A 364 -1.53 25.18 -0.01
N ALA A 365 -2.21 25.85 -0.95
CA ALA A 365 -3.28 25.25 -1.75
C ALA A 365 -2.79 24.08 -2.61
N TYR A 366 -1.58 24.19 -3.18
CA TYR A 366 -0.99 23.10 -3.95
C TYR A 366 -0.56 21.93 -3.06
N LEU A 367 0.04 22.20 -1.90
CA LEU A 367 0.36 21.15 -0.92
C LEU A 367 -0.89 20.39 -0.46
N GLN A 368 -2.02 21.08 -0.26
CA GLN A 368 -3.29 20.43 0.04
C GLN A 368 -3.77 19.53 -1.10
N GLN A 369 -3.68 19.97 -2.35
CA GLN A 369 -4.04 19.15 -3.52
C GLN A 369 -3.15 17.91 -3.63
N VAL A 370 -1.83 18.07 -3.48
CA VAL A 370 -0.88 16.95 -3.49
C VAL A 370 -1.17 16.01 -2.33
N GLN A 371 -1.51 16.52 -1.15
CA GLN A 371 -1.87 15.69 0.00
C GLN A 371 -3.16 14.91 -0.24
N GLN A 372 -4.16 15.49 -0.91
CA GLN A 372 -5.37 14.77 -1.33
C GLN A 372 -5.05 13.67 -2.36
N GLN A 373 -4.20 13.96 -3.35
CA GLN A 373 -3.76 12.94 -4.31
C GLN A 373 -2.99 11.82 -3.61
N LEU A 374 -2.12 12.14 -2.66
CA LEU A 374 -1.39 11.16 -1.85
C LEU A 374 -2.33 10.33 -0.97
N GLN A 375 -3.45 10.88 -0.51
CA GLN A 375 -4.48 10.11 0.21
C GLN A 375 -5.19 9.13 -0.72
N THR A 376 -5.56 9.56 -1.94
CA THR A 376 -6.12 8.66 -2.95
C THR A 376 -5.13 7.57 -3.35
N MET A 377 -3.87 7.94 -3.53
CA MET A 377 -2.79 7.02 -3.85
C MET A 377 -2.45 6.11 -2.66
N GLU A 378 -2.56 6.56 -1.42
CA GLU A 378 -2.37 5.73 -0.24
C GLU A 378 -3.43 4.63 -0.14
N ALA A 379 -4.67 4.91 -0.57
CA ALA A 379 -5.71 3.89 -0.65
C ALA A 379 -5.45 2.84 -1.76
N GLN A 380 -4.75 3.22 -2.84
CA GLN A 380 -4.52 2.35 -4.01
C GLN A 380 -3.13 1.66 -4.01
N ASN A 381 -2.11 2.35 -3.53
CA ASN A 381 -0.70 1.94 -3.51
C ASN A 381 0.06 2.62 -2.33
N PRO A 382 -0.12 2.11 -1.10
CA PRO A 382 0.50 2.68 0.10
C PRO A 382 2.04 2.84 0.03
N PRO A 383 2.81 1.87 -0.49
CA PRO A 383 4.26 2.01 -0.61
C PRO A 383 4.69 3.19 -1.49
N MET A 384 4.02 3.38 -2.63
CA MET A 384 4.30 4.50 -3.53
C MET A 384 3.92 5.84 -2.89
N ALA A 385 2.79 5.91 -2.19
CA ALA A 385 2.38 7.11 -1.46
C ALA A 385 3.35 7.48 -0.32
N ALA A 386 3.88 6.49 0.40
CA ALA A 386 4.89 6.69 1.45
C ALA A 386 6.21 7.21 0.86
N GLN A 387 6.68 6.62 -0.25
CA GLN A 387 7.86 7.07 -0.97
C GLN A 387 7.71 8.51 -1.46
N MET A 388 6.55 8.86 -2.04
CA MET A 388 6.29 10.20 -2.55
C MET A 388 6.17 11.23 -1.42
N ARG A 389 5.62 10.85 -0.25
CA ARG A 389 5.66 11.68 0.97
C ARG A 389 7.08 11.95 1.44
N GLN A 390 7.92 10.92 1.48
CA GLN A 390 9.32 11.07 1.86
C GLN A 390 10.05 12.00 0.89
N GLN A 391 9.79 11.89 -0.41
CA GLN A 391 10.40 12.77 -1.41
C GLN A 391 9.95 14.22 -1.24
N LEU A 392 8.66 14.46 -1.02
CA LEU A 392 8.13 15.81 -0.79
C LEU A 392 8.61 16.42 0.53
N SER A 393 8.85 15.61 1.57
CA SER A 393 9.34 16.11 2.85
C SER A 393 10.79 16.60 2.80
N LEU A 394 11.59 16.06 1.87
CA LEU A 394 12.96 16.50 1.61
C LEU A 394 12.99 17.89 0.96
N ILE A 395 12.02 18.23 0.12
CA ILE A 395 11.99 19.50 -0.61
C ILE A 395 11.49 20.61 0.31
N LYS A 396 12.34 21.61 0.59
CA LYS A 396 12.01 22.79 1.42
C LYS A 396 11.85 24.06 0.61
N ALA A 397 12.55 24.18 -0.50
CA ALA A 397 12.50 25.35 -1.36
C ALA A 397 12.61 24.97 -2.83
N ILE A 398 12.24 25.90 -3.70
CA ILE A 398 12.54 25.85 -5.13
C ILE A 398 13.42 27.04 -5.49
N ARG A 399 14.39 26.81 -6.38
CA ARG A 399 15.13 27.85 -7.07
C ARG A 399 14.90 27.73 -8.57
N PHE A 400 14.57 28.84 -9.20
CA PHE A 400 14.30 28.90 -10.63
C PHE A 400 15.10 30.02 -11.28
N GLN A 401 15.75 29.75 -12.40
CA GLN A 401 16.65 30.69 -13.07
C GLN A 401 16.07 31.09 -14.43
N VAL A 402 15.98 32.40 -14.68
CA VAL A 402 15.45 32.99 -15.92
C VAL A 402 16.46 33.97 -16.50
N GLY A 403 16.79 33.86 -17.79
CA GLY A 403 17.74 34.76 -18.45
C GLY A 403 17.32 36.22 -18.37
N VAL A 404 18.23 37.12 -17.99
CA VAL A 404 17.92 38.56 -17.84
C VAL A 404 17.59 39.21 -19.19
N GLN A 405 18.29 38.80 -20.25
CA GLN A 405 18.15 39.40 -21.58
C GLN A 405 17.03 38.78 -22.41
N ASP A 406 16.94 37.45 -22.41
CA ASP A 406 16.00 36.72 -23.27
C ASP A 406 14.74 36.26 -22.53
N SER A 407 14.69 36.37 -21.19
CA SER A 407 13.59 35.87 -20.36
C SER A 407 13.30 34.38 -20.57
N LEU A 408 14.30 33.57 -20.95
CA LEU A 408 14.14 32.13 -21.14
C LEU A 408 14.59 31.34 -19.90
N PRO A 409 13.94 30.21 -19.59
CA PRO A 409 14.33 29.37 -18.45
C PRO A 409 15.74 28.82 -18.64
N ARG A 410 16.52 28.78 -17.55
CA ARG A 410 17.89 28.26 -17.51
C ARG A 410 18.06 27.11 -16.52
N ALA A 411 17.36 27.15 -15.39
CA ALA A 411 17.44 26.06 -14.42
C ALA A 411 16.21 26.01 -13.52
N GLN A 412 15.92 24.81 -13.00
CA GLN A 412 14.95 24.57 -11.95
C GLN A 412 15.55 23.59 -10.94
N GLU A 413 15.58 23.97 -9.67
CA GLU A 413 16.15 23.20 -8.58
C GLU A 413 15.12 23.08 -7.46
N MET A 414 14.85 21.85 -7.01
CA MET A 414 14.17 21.58 -5.76
C MET A 414 15.23 21.35 -4.69
N LEU A 415 15.22 22.19 -3.66
CA LEU A 415 16.27 22.28 -2.65
C LEU A 415 15.81 21.61 -1.35
N ASP A 416 16.74 20.95 -0.66
CA ASP A 416 16.51 20.46 0.70
C ASP A 416 16.61 21.56 1.77
N GLY A 417 16.52 21.17 3.05
CA GLY A 417 16.66 22.09 4.17
C GLY A 417 18.06 22.70 4.33
N GLN A 418 19.07 22.17 3.64
CA GLN A 418 20.43 22.71 3.59
C GLN A 418 20.67 23.56 2.33
N GLY A 419 19.65 23.74 1.49
CA GLY A 419 19.74 24.47 0.23
C GLY A 419 20.46 23.70 -0.87
N GLN A 420 20.65 22.39 -0.73
CA GLN A 420 21.26 21.54 -1.75
C GLN A 420 20.20 21.00 -2.72
N PRO A 421 20.50 20.87 -4.02
CA PRO A 421 19.54 20.36 -5.00
C PRO A 421 19.28 18.87 -4.79
N VAL A 422 18.06 18.53 -4.37
CA VAL A 422 17.52 17.16 -4.36
C VAL A 422 17.11 16.74 -5.77
N MET A 423 16.57 17.70 -6.53
CA MET A 423 16.29 17.55 -7.94
C MET A 423 16.72 18.82 -8.66
N GLY A 424 17.42 18.70 -9.77
CA GLY A 424 17.86 19.84 -10.56
C GLY A 424 17.71 19.54 -12.05
N MET A 425 17.27 20.53 -12.82
CA MET A 425 17.29 20.52 -14.28
C MET A 425 17.97 21.81 -14.74
N TYR A 426 18.92 21.68 -15.66
CA TYR A 426 19.74 22.77 -16.18
C TYR A 426 19.68 22.75 -17.70
N LEU A 427 19.33 23.89 -18.29
CA LEU A 427 19.26 24.09 -19.72
C LEU A 427 20.46 24.89 -20.18
N SER A 428 21.14 24.39 -21.20
CA SER A 428 22.26 25.07 -21.85
C SER A 428 22.15 24.93 -23.37
N ALA A 429 22.97 25.69 -24.10
CA ALA A 429 22.94 25.72 -25.57
C ALA A 429 21.53 25.98 -26.13
N LEU A 430 20.77 26.87 -25.47
CA LEU A 430 19.41 27.21 -25.86
C LEU A 430 19.37 27.89 -27.23
N SER A 431 18.54 27.38 -28.12
CA SER A 431 18.20 28.04 -29.37
C SER A 431 16.70 28.05 -29.59
N VAL A 432 16.20 29.08 -30.26
CA VAL A 432 14.77 29.33 -30.42
C VAL A 432 14.39 29.51 -31.86
N ASN A 433 13.15 29.19 -32.21
CA ASN A 433 12.58 29.32 -33.56
C ASN A 433 13.35 28.54 -34.65
N GLN A 434 14.09 27.50 -34.27
CA GLN A 434 14.69 26.57 -35.22
C GLN A 434 13.62 25.69 -35.88
N HIS A 435 13.74 25.44 -37.17
CA HIS A 435 12.85 24.49 -37.83
C HIS A 435 13.15 23.06 -37.34
N ALA A 436 12.21 22.47 -36.61
CA ALA A 436 12.22 21.05 -36.27
C ALA A 436 11.47 20.25 -37.34
N ALA A 437 12.06 19.17 -37.85
CA ALA A 437 11.34 18.26 -38.74
C ALA A 437 10.22 17.55 -37.97
N SER A 438 9.02 17.46 -38.56
CA SER A 438 7.87 16.82 -37.90
C SER A 438 8.10 15.35 -37.55
N THR A 439 9.02 14.69 -38.26
CA THR A 439 9.43 13.31 -38.02
C THR A 439 10.16 13.11 -36.69
N LEU A 440 10.72 14.17 -36.08
CA LEU A 440 11.35 14.10 -34.75
C LEU A 440 10.33 13.87 -33.63
N PHE A 441 9.07 14.24 -33.88
CA PHE A 441 7.97 14.13 -32.92
C PHE A 441 7.12 12.88 -33.12
N GLN A 442 7.51 11.99 -34.04
CA GLN A 442 6.83 10.74 -34.32
C GLN A 442 7.65 9.58 -33.79
N TYR A 443 7.00 8.62 -33.13
CA TYR A 443 7.64 7.43 -32.61
C TYR A 443 6.94 6.17 -33.14
N THR A 444 7.75 5.16 -33.48
CA THR A 444 7.26 3.84 -33.87
C THR A 444 8.07 2.83 -33.07
N PRO A 445 7.43 2.02 -32.21
CA PRO A 445 8.12 1.02 -31.41
C PRO A 445 8.90 0.03 -32.30
N PRO A 446 10.10 -0.40 -31.91
CA PRO A 446 10.82 -1.44 -32.62
C PRO A 446 10.02 -2.76 -32.64
N PRO A 447 10.12 -3.57 -33.71
CA PRO A 447 9.45 -4.87 -33.77
C PRO A 447 9.84 -5.75 -32.57
N GLY A 448 8.85 -6.40 -31.95
CA GLY A 448 9.05 -7.33 -30.84
C GLY A 448 9.24 -6.70 -29.46
N VAL A 449 9.25 -5.37 -29.35
CA VAL A 449 9.29 -4.68 -28.05
C VAL A 449 7.89 -4.60 -27.47
N MET A 450 7.74 -4.99 -26.20
CA MET A 450 6.47 -4.87 -25.48
C MET A 450 6.14 -3.39 -25.25
N VAL A 451 4.93 -2.99 -25.68
CA VAL A 451 4.40 -1.64 -25.44
C VAL A 451 3.42 -1.70 -24.29
N MET A 452 3.71 -0.98 -23.22
CA MET A 452 2.82 -0.79 -22.09
C MET A 452 1.94 0.45 -22.34
N ASP A 453 0.65 0.24 -22.62
CA ASP A 453 -0.32 1.33 -22.80
C ASP A 453 -0.91 1.74 -21.45
N MET A 454 -0.46 2.88 -20.92
CA MET A 454 -0.81 3.38 -19.60
C MET A 454 -2.27 3.88 -19.53
N ASP A 455 -2.86 4.30 -20.65
CA ASP A 455 -4.26 4.71 -20.68
C ASP A 455 -5.19 3.52 -20.41
N GLN A 456 -4.81 2.32 -20.87
CA GLN A 456 -5.56 1.09 -20.59
C GLN A 456 -5.45 0.65 -19.13
N ILE A 457 -4.26 0.81 -18.52
CA ILE A 457 -4.01 0.44 -17.13
C ILE A 457 -4.80 1.34 -16.17
N GLY A 458 -4.84 2.66 -16.42
CA GLY A 458 -5.58 3.61 -15.59
C GLY A 458 -7.11 3.49 -15.67
N SER A 459 -7.63 2.88 -16.73
CA SER A 459 -9.07 2.71 -16.96
C SER A 459 -9.73 1.52 -16.26
N GLY A 460 -8.96 0.71 -15.51
CA GLY A 460 -9.49 -0.48 -14.84
C GLY A 460 -9.89 -1.59 -15.84
N GLY A 461 -8.90 -2.16 -16.54
CA GLY A 461 -8.97 -3.53 -17.05
C GLY A 461 -10.26 -3.99 -17.76
N ARG A 462 -10.84 -3.18 -18.65
CA ARG A 462 -11.75 -3.68 -19.69
C ARG A 462 -10.95 -3.85 -20.98
N ALA A 463 -10.44 -5.05 -21.22
CA ALA A 463 -9.92 -5.42 -22.53
C ALA A 463 -11.11 -5.45 -23.52
N ALA A 464 -11.10 -4.53 -24.48
CA ALA A 464 -12.04 -4.53 -25.59
C ALA A 464 -11.76 -5.74 -26.50
N VAL A 465 -12.61 -6.76 -26.44
CA VAL A 465 -12.70 -7.76 -27.51
C VAL A 465 -13.46 -7.10 -28.67
N ALA A 466 -12.81 -7.00 -29.82
CA ALA A 466 -13.44 -6.45 -31.02
C ALA A 466 -14.64 -7.32 -31.45
N PRO A 467 -15.84 -6.75 -31.66
CA PRO A 467 -16.97 -7.51 -32.17
C PRO A 467 -16.81 -7.79 -33.67
N PRO A 468 -17.28 -8.95 -34.18
CA PRO A 468 -17.38 -9.17 -35.61
C PRO A 468 -18.44 -8.21 -36.20
N THR A 469 -18.14 -7.74 -37.41
CA THR A 469 -18.95 -6.87 -38.27
C THR A 469 -20.46 -7.06 -38.16
N ALA A 470 -21.16 -5.98 -37.81
CA ALA A 470 -22.62 -5.88 -37.83
C ALA A 470 -23.17 -5.73 -39.26
N PRO A 471 -24.35 -6.29 -39.59
CA PRO A 471 -25.21 -5.74 -40.62
C PRO A 471 -26.26 -4.80 -40.01
N ALA A 472 -26.27 -3.59 -40.56
CA ALA A 472 -27.32 -2.58 -40.71
C ALA A 472 -28.55 -2.56 -39.76
N GLY A 473 -28.61 -1.47 -38.98
CA GLY A 473 -29.75 -0.55 -39.02
C GLY A 473 -30.75 -0.61 -37.86
N PHE A 474 -30.65 0.32 -36.91
CA PHE A 474 -31.80 0.81 -36.12
C PHE A 474 -31.72 2.33 -35.88
N PRO A 475 -32.87 3.02 -35.81
CA PRO A 475 -32.96 4.47 -35.92
C PRO A 475 -32.72 5.19 -34.57
N PRO A 476 -32.44 6.52 -34.59
CA PRO A 476 -32.14 7.31 -33.39
C PRO A 476 -33.37 7.54 -32.48
N PRO A 477 -33.15 7.93 -31.22
CA PRO A 477 -34.13 7.85 -30.15
C PRO A 477 -35.20 8.91 -30.29
N GLY A 478 -36.39 8.49 -30.71
CA GLY A 478 -37.53 9.38 -30.87
C GLY A 478 -38.82 8.67 -31.26
N GLN A 479 -39.05 7.45 -30.77
CA GLN A 479 -40.37 6.76 -30.79
C GLN A 479 -40.24 5.43 -30.04
N ILE A 480 -40.77 5.35 -28.82
CA ILE A 480 -40.86 4.08 -28.06
C ILE A 480 -42.31 3.59 -28.20
N GLN A 481 -42.52 2.58 -29.04
CA GLN A 481 -43.75 1.76 -29.04
C GLN A 481 -43.34 0.28 -29.03
N GLY A 482 -42.86 -0.19 -27.88
CA GLY A 482 -42.84 -1.61 -27.55
C GLY A 482 -43.96 -1.88 -26.55
N SER A 483 -44.91 -2.74 -26.88
CA SER A 483 -45.99 -3.12 -25.96
C SER A 483 -45.41 -3.91 -24.79
N VAL A 484 -45.54 -3.38 -23.56
CA VAL A 484 -45.16 -4.08 -22.34
C VAL A 484 -46.03 -5.33 -22.19
N PRO A 485 -45.46 -6.53 -21.97
CA PRO A 485 -46.26 -7.73 -21.72
C PRO A 485 -47.10 -7.56 -20.46
N ALA A 486 -48.42 -7.74 -20.56
CA ALA A 486 -49.32 -7.66 -19.40
C ALA A 486 -48.92 -8.64 -18.28
N SER A 487 -48.26 -9.74 -18.62
CA SER A 487 -47.71 -10.72 -17.69
C SER A 487 -46.54 -10.21 -16.85
N LEU A 488 -45.85 -9.14 -17.26
CA LEU A 488 -44.74 -8.57 -16.48
C LEU A 488 -45.21 -7.47 -15.52
N VAL A 489 -46.33 -6.83 -15.83
CA VAL A 489 -46.93 -5.76 -15.01
C VAL A 489 -47.36 -6.32 -13.67
N GLY A 490 -46.94 -5.68 -12.58
CA GLY A 490 -47.27 -6.11 -11.22
C GLY A 490 -46.23 -5.69 -10.19
N THR A 491 -46.52 -6.01 -8.93
CA THR A 491 -45.56 -5.86 -7.83
C THR A 491 -44.82 -7.18 -7.63
N TRP A 492 -43.50 -7.14 -7.52
CA TRP A 492 -42.60 -8.27 -7.45
C TRP A 492 -41.72 -8.12 -6.22
N LEU A 493 -41.64 -9.17 -5.40
CA LEU A 493 -40.86 -9.15 -4.16
C LEU A 493 -39.91 -10.35 -4.12
N THR A 494 -38.65 -10.09 -3.84
CA THR A 494 -37.74 -11.13 -3.34
C THR A 494 -37.23 -10.73 -1.96
N ARG A 495 -37.09 -11.72 -1.08
CA ARG A 495 -36.60 -11.53 0.29
C ARG A 495 -35.68 -12.69 0.66
N THR A 496 -34.41 -12.39 0.84
CA THR A 496 -33.41 -13.22 1.51
C THR A 496 -33.03 -12.56 2.84
N PRO A 497 -32.27 -13.24 3.72
CA PRO A 497 -31.80 -12.62 4.96
C PRO A 497 -30.92 -11.37 4.76
N GLU A 498 -30.26 -11.27 3.60
CA GLU A 498 -29.31 -10.19 3.27
C GLU A 498 -29.90 -9.13 2.33
N LEU A 499 -31.02 -9.44 1.65
CA LEU A 499 -31.54 -8.68 0.51
C LEU A 499 -33.06 -8.71 0.46
N GLU A 500 -33.71 -7.55 0.39
CA GLU A 500 -35.12 -7.42 0.05
C GLU A 500 -35.25 -6.49 -1.17
N ILE A 501 -35.85 -6.96 -2.26
CA ILE A 501 -36.15 -6.15 -3.44
C ILE A 501 -37.64 -6.16 -3.69
N LEU A 502 -38.27 -4.99 -3.58
CA LEU A 502 -39.63 -4.73 -4.02
C LEU A 502 -39.60 -3.92 -5.31
N ALA A 503 -40.01 -4.51 -6.43
CA ALA A 503 -40.12 -3.84 -7.71
C ALA A 503 -41.59 -3.75 -8.16
N VAL A 504 -42.03 -2.57 -8.58
CA VAL A 504 -43.35 -2.35 -9.18
C VAL A 504 -43.13 -2.03 -10.65
N LEU A 505 -43.65 -2.86 -11.53
CA LEU A 505 -43.60 -2.68 -12.99
C LEU A 505 -44.99 -2.28 -13.49
N ASN A 506 -45.10 -1.09 -14.08
CA ASN A 506 -46.38 -0.52 -14.53
C ASN A 506 -46.61 -0.75 -16.03
N SER A 507 -47.89 -0.81 -16.43
CA SER A 507 -48.28 -1.02 -17.83
C SER A 507 -47.87 0.11 -18.79
N ASP A 508 -47.52 1.28 -18.27
CA ASP A 508 -47.03 2.43 -19.04
C ASP A 508 -45.50 2.39 -19.29
N GLY A 509 -44.82 1.31 -18.86
CA GLY A 509 -43.38 1.15 -19.01
C GLY A 509 -42.56 1.88 -17.94
N THR A 510 -43.17 2.30 -16.83
CA THR A 510 -42.45 2.86 -15.68
C THR A 510 -42.24 1.83 -14.59
N PHE A 511 -41.18 2.01 -13.79
CA PHE A 511 -40.94 1.16 -12.62
C PHE A 511 -40.52 1.97 -11.40
N THR A 512 -40.76 1.37 -10.23
CA THR A 512 -40.11 1.75 -8.96
C THR A 512 -39.50 0.52 -8.32
N ARG A 513 -38.31 0.66 -7.75
CA ARG A 513 -37.60 -0.39 -7.02
C ARG A 513 -37.20 0.14 -5.64
N GLN A 514 -37.51 -0.62 -4.61
CA GLN A 514 -36.94 -0.46 -3.28
C GLN A 514 -36.06 -1.66 -2.98
N LEU A 515 -34.79 -1.40 -2.74
CA LEU A 515 -33.78 -2.38 -2.36
C LEU A 515 -33.44 -2.13 -0.89
N ARG A 516 -33.51 -3.15 -0.04
CA ARG A 516 -33.01 -3.10 1.34
C ARG A 516 -31.96 -4.18 1.54
N THR A 517 -30.83 -3.79 2.07
CA THR A 517 -29.74 -4.68 2.46
C THR A 517 -29.41 -4.45 3.94
N ALA A 518 -28.52 -5.25 4.51
CA ALA A 518 -27.98 -5.00 5.85
C ALA A 518 -27.22 -3.65 5.95
N GLU A 519 -26.79 -3.08 4.82
CA GLU A 519 -25.98 -1.87 4.70
C GLU A 519 -26.83 -0.60 4.49
N GLY A 520 -28.14 -0.74 4.20
CA GLY A 520 -29.04 0.40 4.00
C GLY A 520 -30.21 0.10 3.06
N SER A 521 -30.94 1.14 2.68
CA SER A 521 -32.01 1.04 1.68
C SER A 521 -31.77 1.99 0.51
N ASP A 522 -31.91 1.47 -0.70
CA ASP A 522 -31.87 2.20 -1.95
C ASP A 522 -33.26 2.25 -2.60
N PHE A 523 -33.56 3.36 -3.26
CA PHE A 523 -34.80 3.57 -4.00
C PHE A 523 -34.46 4.09 -5.39
N SER A 524 -34.92 3.38 -6.42
CA SER A 524 -34.79 3.81 -7.80
C SER A 524 -36.12 3.81 -8.53
N GLN A 525 -36.26 4.72 -9.47
CA GLN A 525 -37.42 4.83 -10.34
C GLN A 525 -36.97 5.20 -11.75
N GLY A 526 -37.77 4.87 -12.74
CA GLY A 526 -37.45 5.19 -14.12
C GLY A 526 -38.35 4.48 -15.12
N ARG A 527 -37.80 4.19 -16.30
CA ARG A 527 -38.51 3.49 -17.37
C ARG A 527 -37.92 2.11 -17.60
N TYR A 528 -38.72 1.20 -18.14
CA TYR A 528 -38.25 -0.07 -18.62
C TYR A 528 -38.81 -0.38 -19.99
N GLN A 529 -38.08 -1.20 -20.74
CA GLN A 529 -38.47 -1.71 -22.03
C GLN A 529 -38.21 -3.21 -22.08
N VAL A 530 -39.03 -3.91 -22.85
CA VAL A 530 -38.92 -5.35 -23.02
C VAL A 530 -38.74 -5.64 -24.50
N SER A 531 -37.71 -6.41 -24.83
CA SER A 531 -37.45 -6.91 -26.18
C SER A 531 -37.05 -8.38 -26.10
N GLY A 532 -37.96 -9.28 -26.47
CA GLY A 532 -37.73 -10.72 -26.32
C GLY A 532 -37.62 -11.14 -24.85
N ASP A 533 -36.53 -11.82 -24.50
CA ASP A 533 -36.18 -12.21 -23.13
C ASP A 533 -35.37 -11.14 -22.38
N THR A 534 -35.19 -9.97 -22.99
CA THR A 534 -34.38 -8.89 -22.44
C THR A 534 -35.25 -7.79 -21.82
N LEU A 535 -35.01 -7.52 -20.55
CA LEU A 535 -35.57 -6.41 -19.78
C LEU A 535 -34.51 -5.30 -19.67
N MET A 536 -34.73 -4.19 -20.35
CA MET A 536 -33.88 -3.00 -20.25
C MET A 536 -34.49 -2.01 -19.26
N VAL A 537 -33.72 -1.62 -18.25
CA VAL A 537 -34.14 -0.71 -17.20
C VAL A 537 -33.32 0.58 -17.30
N TYR A 538 -34.01 1.72 -17.26
CA TYR A 538 -33.46 3.07 -17.37
C TYR A 538 -33.72 3.80 -16.05
N PRO A 539 -32.83 3.69 -15.03
CA PRO A 539 -32.90 4.48 -13.82
C PRO A 539 -32.67 5.95 -14.16
N ASN A 540 -33.37 6.88 -13.50
CA ASN A 540 -33.19 8.31 -13.75
C ASN A 540 -31.72 8.74 -13.51
N GLN A 541 -30.99 9.08 -14.58
CA GLN A 541 -29.61 9.60 -14.67
C GLN A 541 -28.45 8.59 -14.82
N ASP A 542 -28.72 7.30 -15.01
CA ASP A 542 -27.68 6.28 -15.22
C ASP A 542 -27.73 5.62 -16.62
N GLU A 543 -26.64 4.96 -17.00
CA GLU A 543 -26.62 4.09 -18.19
C GLU A 543 -27.68 2.97 -18.06
N PRO A 544 -28.35 2.58 -19.16
CA PRO A 544 -29.38 1.58 -19.11
C PRO A 544 -28.81 0.22 -18.71
N VAL A 545 -29.44 -0.42 -17.73
CA VAL A 545 -29.04 -1.75 -17.24
C VAL A 545 -29.84 -2.81 -17.97
N ARG A 546 -29.15 -3.81 -18.49
CA ARG A 546 -29.75 -4.93 -19.22
C ARG A 546 -29.86 -6.16 -18.32
N PHE A 547 -31.05 -6.74 -18.28
CA PHE A 547 -31.32 -8.03 -17.65
C PHE A 547 -31.90 -9.01 -18.66
N ARG A 548 -31.61 -10.29 -18.49
CA ARG A 548 -32.44 -11.37 -19.03
C ARG A 548 -33.55 -11.66 -18.03
N TYR A 549 -34.77 -11.87 -18.51
CA TYR A 549 -35.89 -12.23 -17.66
C TYR A 549 -36.63 -13.44 -18.21
N ARG A 550 -37.22 -14.21 -17.30
CA ARG A 550 -38.11 -15.32 -17.63
C ARG A 550 -39.21 -15.43 -16.59
N LEU A 551 -40.46 -15.56 -17.04
CA LEU A 551 -41.54 -15.99 -16.16
C LEU A 551 -41.45 -17.51 -15.99
N VAL A 552 -41.10 -17.96 -14.79
CA VAL A 552 -41.06 -19.38 -14.44
C VAL A 552 -42.50 -19.91 -14.37
N ASP A 553 -43.41 -19.09 -13.84
CA ASP A 553 -44.86 -19.30 -13.83
C ASP A 553 -45.59 -17.93 -13.74
N ALA A 554 -46.92 -17.92 -13.56
CA ALA A 554 -47.70 -16.68 -13.50
C ALA A 554 -47.32 -15.73 -12.33
N ASN A 555 -46.71 -16.28 -11.27
CA ASN A 555 -46.38 -15.60 -10.02
C ASN A 555 -44.88 -15.54 -9.73
N THR A 556 -44.04 -16.19 -10.53
CA THR A 556 -42.58 -16.24 -10.33
C THR A 556 -41.84 -15.64 -11.52
N LEU A 557 -41.14 -14.54 -11.28
CA LEU A 557 -40.28 -13.86 -12.25
C LEU A 557 -38.81 -14.12 -11.89
N GLU A 558 -38.05 -14.65 -12.83
CA GLU A 558 -36.61 -14.76 -12.75
C GLU A 558 -35.98 -13.60 -13.52
N VAL A 559 -35.07 -12.87 -12.89
CA VAL A 559 -34.31 -11.77 -13.50
C VAL A 559 -32.83 -12.04 -13.28
N VAL A 560 -32.06 -12.06 -14.35
CA VAL A 560 -30.63 -12.41 -14.36
C VAL A 560 -29.85 -11.28 -15.05
N ASP A 561 -28.72 -10.89 -14.50
CA ASP A 561 -27.83 -9.88 -15.09
C ASP A 561 -26.99 -10.44 -16.26
N GLU A 562 -26.08 -9.63 -16.80
CA GLU A 562 -25.19 -10.06 -17.89
C GLU A 562 -24.15 -11.11 -17.46
N ASN A 563 -23.84 -11.20 -16.16
CA ASN A 563 -22.88 -12.15 -15.58
C ASN A 563 -23.51 -13.51 -15.24
N GLY A 564 -24.84 -13.63 -15.32
CA GLY A 564 -25.56 -14.86 -14.98
C GLY A 564 -26.01 -14.94 -13.52
N GLU A 565 -25.84 -13.87 -12.74
CA GLU A 565 -26.36 -13.77 -11.37
C GLU A 565 -27.79 -13.24 -11.41
N GLY A 566 -28.72 -13.89 -10.70
CA GLY A 566 -30.13 -13.55 -10.79
C GLY A 566 -30.93 -13.81 -9.53
N VAL A 567 -32.11 -13.20 -9.47
CA VAL A 567 -33.06 -13.34 -8.37
C VAL A 567 -34.39 -13.87 -8.86
N HIS A 568 -35.04 -14.69 -8.03
CA HIS A 568 -36.43 -15.06 -8.21
C HIS A 568 -37.31 -14.11 -7.39
N MET A 569 -38.22 -13.42 -8.07
CA MET A 569 -39.17 -12.49 -7.48
C MET A 569 -40.58 -13.08 -7.55
N ILE A 570 -41.33 -12.94 -6.46
CA ILE A 570 -42.69 -13.44 -6.31
C ILE A 570 -43.68 -12.29 -6.45
N ARG A 571 -44.69 -12.47 -7.30
CA ARG A 571 -45.75 -11.49 -7.52
C ARG A 571 -46.56 -11.24 -6.25
N GLN A 572 -46.74 -9.99 -5.89
CA GLN A 572 -47.58 -9.53 -4.80
C GLN A 572 -48.93 -9.05 -5.37
N GLY A 573 -50.04 -9.64 -4.93
CA GLY A 573 -51.38 -9.08 -5.15
C GLY A 573 -52.18 -9.54 -6.37
N GLY A 574 -52.12 -10.83 -6.75
CA GLY A 574 -53.16 -11.44 -7.59
C GLY A 574 -54.34 -11.89 -6.73
N THR A 575 -55.55 -11.37 -6.99
CA THR A 575 -56.81 -11.92 -6.47
C THR A 575 -56.97 -13.37 -6.96
N GLY A 576 -56.66 -14.33 -6.10
CA GLY A 576 -56.84 -15.77 -6.30
C GLY A 576 -56.59 -16.49 -4.99
N ALA A 577 -57.57 -17.29 -4.56
CA ALA A 577 -57.74 -17.78 -3.20
C ALA A 577 -56.54 -18.53 -2.59
N MET A 578 -56.39 -18.33 -1.28
CA MET A 578 -55.56 -19.10 -0.35
C MET A 578 -55.89 -20.61 -0.45
N PRO A 579 -54.91 -21.52 -0.58
CA PRO A 579 -55.14 -22.93 -0.27
C PRO A 579 -55.27 -23.07 1.26
N PRO A 580 -56.26 -23.81 1.77
CA PRO A 580 -56.49 -23.92 3.20
C PRO A 580 -55.40 -24.77 3.86
N ALA A 581 -55.12 -24.43 5.12
CA ALA A 581 -54.34 -25.27 6.02
C ALA A 581 -54.93 -26.69 6.09
N PRO A 582 -54.10 -27.75 6.13
CA PRO A 582 -54.61 -29.10 6.38
C PRO A 582 -55.23 -29.16 7.79
N PRO A 583 -56.41 -29.77 7.94
CA PRO A 583 -57.16 -29.72 9.19
C PRO A 583 -56.49 -30.58 10.27
N ALA A 584 -56.55 -30.07 11.49
CA ALA A 584 -56.44 -30.88 12.69
C ALA A 584 -57.64 -31.85 12.72
N SER A 585 -57.37 -33.13 12.47
CA SER A 585 -58.32 -34.21 12.72
C SER A 585 -57.96 -34.90 14.03
N SER A 586 -58.73 -34.58 15.06
CA SER A 586 -58.86 -35.35 16.29
C SER A 586 -59.86 -36.50 16.08
N VAL A 587 -59.46 -37.75 16.35
CA VAL A 587 -60.34 -38.87 16.75
C VAL A 587 -59.60 -39.69 17.83
N PRO A 588 -60.27 -40.22 18.87
CA PRO A 588 -59.69 -40.44 20.20
C PRO A 588 -59.48 -41.96 20.50
N PRO A 589 -59.30 -42.40 21.77
CA PRO A 589 -58.24 -43.33 22.16
C PRO A 589 -58.66 -44.81 22.14
N SER A 590 -57.73 -45.70 21.79
CA SER A 590 -57.83 -47.13 22.15
C SER A 590 -56.47 -47.66 22.58
N SER A 591 -56.55 -48.44 23.63
CA SER A 591 -55.54 -48.86 24.59
C SER A 591 -54.72 -50.09 24.19
N VAL A 592 -53.63 -50.25 24.94
CA VAL A 592 -52.88 -51.49 25.26
C VAL A 592 -51.76 -51.88 24.30
N GLY A 593 -50.54 -51.94 24.86
CA GLY A 593 -49.36 -52.54 24.26
C GLY A 593 -48.08 -52.11 24.98
N GLU A 594 -47.91 -52.58 26.22
CA GLU A 594 -46.63 -52.52 26.95
C GLU A 594 -45.48 -53.12 26.13
N GLY A 595 -44.31 -52.49 26.19
CA GLY A 595 -43.09 -52.95 25.52
C GLY A 595 -41.90 -52.07 25.87
N LEU A 596 -41.29 -52.39 27.01
CA LEU A 596 -40.02 -51.92 27.58
C LEU A 596 -38.99 -51.35 26.57
N GLU A 597 -38.57 -50.10 26.79
CA GLU A 597 -37.14 -49.72 26.86
C GLU A 597 -37.01 -48.28 27.39
N GLY A 598 -36.28 -48.15 28.50
CA GLY A 598 -36.26 -46.95 29.34
C GLY A 598 -35.61 -45.73 28.69
N LYS A 599 -36.41 -44.73 28.34
CA LYS A 599 -35.95 -43.34 28.29
C LYS A 599 -35.82 -42.82 29.72
N VAL A 600 -34.58 -42.75 30.22
CA VAL A 600 -34.24 -41.90 31.37
C VAL A 600 -34.62 -40.47 30.99
N ALA A 601 -35.74 -40.00 31.54
CA ALA A 601 -36.13 -38.61 31.48
C ALA A 601 -35.11 -37.80 32.30
N VAL A 602 -34.13 -37.19 31.63
CA VAL A 602 -33.29 -36.17 32.27
C VAL A 602 -34.18 -34.96 32.49
N SER A 603 -34.73 -34.84 33.70
CA SER A 603 -35.30 -33.61 34.23
C SER A 603 -34.17 -32.59 34.45
N GLY A 604 -33.61 -32.07 33.36
CA GLY A 604 -32.45 -31.18 33.40
C GLY A 604 -32.86 -29.74 33.58
N ARG A 605 -33.05 -29.29 34.83
CA ARG A 605 -33.03 -27.85 35.13
C ARG A 605 -31.68 -27.32 34.68
N ARG A 606 -31.65 -26.36 33.73
CA ARG A 606 -30.38 -25.76 33.26
C ARG A 606 -29.59 -25.26 34.47
N PRO A 607 -28.29 -25.56 34.57
CA PRO A 607 -27.49 -25.16 35.73
C PRO A 607 -27.54 -23.64 35.86
N THR A 608 -27.82 -23.15 37.07
CA THR A 608 -27.64 -21.73 37.38
C THR A 608 -26.14 -21.52 37.57
N VAL A 609 -25.52 -20.81 36.63
CA VAL A 609 -24.07 -20.58 36.60
C VAL A 609 -23.78 -19.11 36.88
N VAL A 610 -22.97 -18.84 37.90
CA VAL A 610 -22.43 -17.50 38.16
C VAL A 610 -21.13 -17.37 37.37
N PHE A 611 -21.02 -16.33 36.54
CA PHE A 611 -19.80 -16.03 35.80
C PHE A 611 -19.01 -14.91 36.46
N GLN A 612 -17.69 -15.02 36.42
CA GLN A 612 -16.76 -13.99 36.86
C GLN A 612 -15.84 -13.61 35.70
N ARG A 613 -15.64 -12.30 35.49
CA ARG A 613 -14.69 -11.82 34.50
C ARG A 613 -13.28 -12.04 35.02
N GLN A 614 -12.48 -12.79 34.28
CA GLN A 614 -11.08 -13.06 34.59
C GLN A 614 -10.20 -12.62 33.43
N TRP A 615 -9.06 -12.02 33.75
CA TRP A 615 -8.01 -11.70 32.78
C TRP A 615 -7.20 -12.96 32.46
N GLU A 616 -6.81 -13.09 31.19
CA GLU A 616 -5.72 -13.97 30.78
C GLU A 616 -4.48 -13.68 31.63
N ARG A 617 -3.78 -14.73 32.07
CA ARG A 617 -2.85 -14.65 33.21
C ARG A 617 -1.47 -14.11 32.84
N ASN A 618 -0.99 -14.37 31.64
CA ASN A 618 0.40 -14.14 31.26
C ASN A 618 0.63 -12.68 30.87
N GLU A 619 -0.20 -12.15 29.96
CA GLU A 619 -0.01 -10.81 29.41
C GLU A 619 -1.20 -9.89 29.64
N ARG A 620 -2.30 -10.41 30.20
CA ARG A 620 -3.57 -9.67 30.36
C ARG A 620 -4.06 -9.12 29.01
N ALA A 621 -3.85 -9.90 27.96
CA ALA A 621 -4.20 -9.53 26.59
C ALA A 621 -5.72 -9.40 26.39
N PHE A 622 -6.49 -10.19 27.12
CA PHE A 622 -7.95 -10.15 27.11
C PHE A 622 -8.53 -10.68 28.42
N SER A 623 -9.82 -10.43 28.64
CA SER A 623 -10.60 -11.00 29.72
C SER A 623 -11.82 -11.73 29.20
N LEU A 624 -12.28 -12.76 29.91
CA LEU A 624 -13.45 -13.55 29.57
C LEU A 624 -14.27 -13.87 30.83
N LEU A 625 -15.56 -14.15 30.63
CA LEU A 625 -16.44 -14.67 31.65
C LEU A 625 -16.13 -16.16 31.85
N VAL A 626 -15.71 -16.51 33.06
CA VAL A 626 -15.44 -17.88 33.50
C VAL A 626 -16.42 -18.24 34.60
N PRO A 627 -17.09 -19.39 34.53
CA PRO A 627 -17.94 -19.87 35.63
C PRO A 627 -17.17 -19.92 36.95
N GLN A 628 -17.83 -19.52 38.04
CA GLN A 628 -17.23 -19.55 39.36
C GLN A 628 -16.78 -20.98 39.72
N GLY A 629 -15.53 -21.12 40.18
CA GLY A 629 -14.92 -22.41 40.52
C GLY A 629 -14.25 -23.15 39.36
N TRP A 630 -14.37 -22.66 38.12
CA TRP A 630 -13.66 -23.25 36.98
C TRP A 630 -12.21 -22.76 36.90
N GLN A 631 -11.37 -23.57 36.27
CA GLN A 631 -9.94 -23.32 36.11
C GLN A 631 -9.66 -22.73 34.74
N MET A 632 -8.80 -21.70 34.70
CA MET A 632 -8.20 -21.14 33.49
C MET A 632 -6.71 -21.49 33.49
N GLU A 633 -6.25 -22.18 32.46
CA GLU A 633 -4.85 -22.60 32.25
C GLU A 633 -4.35 -22.14 30.89
N GLY A 634 -3.06 -21.83 30.80
CA GLY A 634 -2.45 -21.30 29.59
C GLY A 634 -2.70 -19.79 29.45
N GLY A 635 -2.53 -19.28 28.25
CA GLY A 635 -2.56 -17.86 27.99
C GLY A 635 -1.82 -17.46 26.71
N ILE A 636 -1.46 -16.19 26.66
CA ILE A 636 -0.59 -15.66 25.60
C ILE A 636 0.85 -16.08 25.88
N PHE A 637 1.59 -16.42 24.83
CA PHE A 637 3.02 -16.66 24.88
C PHE A 637 3.71 -16.17 23.61
N ASN A 638 5.01 -15.88 23.69
CA ASN A 638 5.82 -15.49 22.54
C ASN A 638 6.78 -16.64 22.17
N VAL A 639 7.00 -16.82 20.88
CA VAL A 639 7.94 -17.82 20.36
C VAL A 639 9.30 -17.16 20.20
N ASN A 640 10.37 -17.85 20.62
CA ASN A 640 11.73 -17.36 20.47
C ASN A 640 12.28 -17.71 19.07
N PRO A 641 12.62 -16.73 18.21
CA PRO A 641 13.10 -17.01 16.86
C PRO A 641 14.44 -17.75 16.82
N LEU A 642 15.27 -17.60 17.87
CA LEU A 642 16.55 -18.30 17.99
C LEU A 642 16.39 -19.79 18.27
N GLN A 643 15.29 -20.19 18.91
CA GLN A 643 14.98 -21.60 19.16
C GLN A 643 14.27 -22.25 17.96
N MET A 644 13.53 -21.46 17.18
CA MET A 644 12.80 -21.96 16.01
C MET A 644 13.62 -21.95 14.72
N ASN A 645 14.86 -21.46 14.71
CA ASN A 645 15.64 -21.27 13.48
C ASN A 645 14.96 -20.32 12.47
N GLY A 646 14.38 -19.24 12.99
CA GLY A 646 13.84 -18.14 12.18
C GLY A 646 12.59 -17.46 12.75
N PRO A 647 12.15 -16.37 12.11
CA PRO A 647 11.12 -15.50 12.66
C PRO A 647 9.68 -15.93 12.38
N GLY A 648 9.45 -16.92 11.51
CA GLY A 648 8.15 -17.24 10.92
C GLY A 648 7.03 -17.49 11.92
N ASN A 649 7.33 -18.05 13.10
CA ASN A 649 6.36 -18.21 14.19
C ASN A 649 6.52 -17.21 15.35
N SER A 650 7.47 -16.29 15.24
CA SER A 650 7.86 -15.35 16.30
C SER A 650 7.43 -13.91 16.03
N GLN A 651 6.84 -13.63 14.86
CA GLN A 651 6.42 -12.29 14.48
C GLN A 651 5.28 -11.76 15.35
N ALA A 652 4.41 -12.64 15.82
CA ALA A 652 3.31 -12.29 16.70
C ALA A 652 3.20 -13.28 17.86
N PRO A 653 2.68 -12.84 19.02
CA PRO A 653 2.38 -13.75 20.11
C PRO A 653 1.41 -14.85 19.67
N LYS A 654 1.33 -15.92 20.45
CA LYS A 654 0.49 -17.09 20.24
C LYS A 654 -0.41 -17.25 21.46
N GLY A 655 -1.55 -17.93 21.29
CA GLY A 655 -2.49 -18.18 22.38
C GLY A 655 -2.77 -19.66 22.52
N ASP A 656 -2.58 -20.21 23.72
CA ASP A 656 -3.07 -21.53 24.09
C ASP A 656 -3.78 -21.42 25.43
N LEU A 657 -5.11 -21.41 25.42
CA LEU A 657 -5.92 -21.13 26.60
C LEU A 657 -6.97 -22.21 26.79
N THR A 658 -6.99 -22.83 27.96
CA THR A 658 -8.00 -23.80 28.38
C THR A 658 -8.85 -23.26 29.52
N VAL A 659 -10.16 -23.39 29.42
CA VAL A 659 -11.11 -23.15 30.51
C VAL A 659 -11.85 -24.45 30.79
N ARG A 660 -11.73 -24.97 32.02
CA ARG A 660 -12.27 -26.29 32.39
C ARG A 660 -12.95 -26.30 33.75
N ARG A 661 -13.99 -27.11 33.87
CA ARG A 661 -14.78 -27.28 35.10
C ARG A 661 -13.99 -27.92 36.24
N ASP A 662 -13.18 -28.91 35.91
CA ASP A 662 -12.42 -29.73 36.84
C ASP A 662 -11.06 -30.12 36.24
N THR A 663 -10.21 -30.75 37.04
CA THR A 663 -8.85 -31.17 36.62
C THR A 663 -8.86 -32.24 35.54
N THR A 664 -9.93 -33.02 35.41
CA THR A 664 -10.08 -34.03 34.35
C THR A 664 -10.56 -33.42 33.04
N GLY A 665 -11.05 -32.18 33.06
CA GLY A 665 -11.59 -31.48 31.91
C GLY A 665 -12.90 -32.10 31.41
N SER A 666 -13.76 -32.54 32.32
CA SER A 666 -15.04 -33.19 31.97
C SER A 666 -15.94 -32.29 31.11
N VAL A 667 -15.94 -30.99 31.42
CA VAL A 667 -16.49 -29.93 30.58
C VAL A 667 -15.41 -28.88 30.40
N MET A 668 -15.02 -28.60 29.16
CA MET A 668 -13.98 -27.63 28.86
C MET A 668 -14.12 -27.02 27.47
N CYS A 669 -13.50 -25.86 27.29
CA CYS A 669 -13.14 -25.33 25.98
C CYS A 669 -11.67 -24.92 25.94
N ARG A 670 -11.07 -24.98 24.75
CA ARG A 670 -9.68 -24.61 24.53
C ARG A 670 -9.52 -23.87 23.20
N TRP A 671 -8.80 -22.76 23.26
CA TRP A 671 -8.23 -22.09 22.10
C TRP A 671 -6.82 -22.62 21.90
N LEU A 672 -6.54 -23.11 20.69
CA LEU A 672 -5.23 -23.63 20.33
C LEU A 672 -4.40 -22.57 19.58
N PRO A 673 -3.06 -22.67 19.67
CA PRO A 673 -2.18 -21.73 19.01
C PRO A 673 -2.29 -21.84 17.49
N ASN A 674 -2.17 -20.69 16.82
CA ASN A 674 -1.98 -20.61 15.38
C ASN A 674 -0.52 -20.88 15.03
N TRP A 675 -0.24 -21.80 14.11
CA TRP A 675 1.11 -22.10 13.66
C TRP A 675 1.26 -21.83 12.17
N ASN A 676 2.33 -21.14 11.83
CA ASN A 676 2.76 -20.93 10.45
C ASN A 676 3.59 -22.14 9.99
N TYR A 677 3.20 -22.68 8.84
CA TYR A 677 3.82 -23.82 8.18
C TYR A 677 4.29 -23.44 6.78
N ALA A 678 5.39 -24.04 6.34
CA ALA A 678 5.90 -23.88 4.99
C ALA A 678 5.47 -25.06 4.11
N ASP A 679 5.01 -24.78 2.89
CA ASP A 679 4.65 -25.77 1.89
C ASP A 679 5.20 -25.39 0.52
N PHE A 680 6.24 -26.12 0.10
CA PHE A 680 6.93 -25.96 -1.17
C PHE A 680 6.35 -26.85 -2.29
N SER A 681 5.22 -27.53 -2.05
CA SER A 681 4.61 -28.42 -3.04
C SER A 681 3.89 -27.71 -4.19
N VAL A 682 3.78 -26.37 -4.14
CA VAL A 682 3.16 -25.55 -5.20
C VAL A 682 4.17 -24.97 -6.20
N ASP A 683 3.74 -24.93 -7.46
CA ASP A 683 4.54 -24.66 -8.67
C ASP A 683 4.83 -23.15 -8.92
N PRO A 684 6.01 -22.77 -9.49
CA PRO A 684 7.19 -23.62 -9.71
C PRO A 684 7.98 -23.84 -8.42
N PRO A 685 8.60 -25.02 -8.22
CA PRO A 685 9.26 -25.39 -6.97
C PRO A 685 10.78 -25.19 -7.09
N PRO A 686 11.37 -24.04 -6.72
CA PRO A 686 12.82 -23.88 -6.87
C PRO A 686 13.56 -24.58 -5.72
N ALA A 687 12.85 -25.02 -4.67
CA ALA A 687 13.46 -25.42 -3.40
C ALA A 687 12.82 -26.63 -2.69
N ALA A 688 11.85 -27.33 -3.29
CA ALA A 688 11.20 -28.49 -2.63
C ALA A 688 12.21 -29.61 -2.27
N GLY A 689 13.29 -29.76 -3.04
CA GLY A 689 14.38 -30.68 -2.73
C GLY A 689 15.36 -30.20 -1.65
N LEU A 690 15.39 -28.89 -1.35
CA LEU A 690 16.26 -28.29 -0.33
C LEU A 690 15.64 -28.33 1.07
N PHE A 691 14.31 -28.38 1.14
CA PHE A 691 13.55 -28.33 2.39
C PHE A 691 12.54 -29.49 2.46
N PRO A 692 12.95 -30.69 2.93
CA PRO A 692 12.07 -31.85 3.03
C PRO A 692 10.99 -31.65 4.10
N VAL A 693 9.89 -32.40 3.99
CA VAL A 693 8.81 -32.40 5.01
C VAL A 693 9.39 -32.73 6.38
N GLY A 694 8.99 -31.97 7.40
CA GLY A 694 9.50 -32.05 8.76
C GLY A 694 10.72 -31.17 9.04
N SER A 695 11.39 -30.63 8.01
CA SER A 695 12.45 -29.63 8.18
C SER A 695 11.88 -28.26 8.61
N GLN A 696 12.76 -27.29 8.82
CA GLN A 696 12.40 -25.92 9.20
C GLN A 696 12.76 -24.96 8.06
N TYR A 697 11.86 -24.03 7.75
CA TYR A 697 12.10 -22.92 6.83
C TYR A 697 11.71 -21.62 7.51
N GLN A 698 12.69 -20.74 7.77
CA GLN A 698 12.46 -19.45 8.44
C GLN A 698 11.68 -19.58 9.75
N GLY A 699 11.88 -20.65 10.52
CA GLY A 699 11.14 -20.92 11.76
C GLY A 699 9.71 -21.44 11.61
N MET A 700 9.35 -21.89 10.40
CA MET A 700 8.13 -22.63 10.10
C MET A 700 8.46 -24.07 9.79
N GLN A 701 7.69 -25.00 10.35
CA GLN A 701 7.84 -26.41 9.99
C GLN A 701 7.36 -26.60 8.55
N VAL A 702 8.17 -27.30 7.75
CA VAL A 702 7.79 -27.67 6.39
C VAL A 702 6.79 -28.81 6.46
N LYS A 703 5.54 -28.52 6.12
CA LYS A 703 4.42 -29.47 6.19
C LYS A 703 3.48 -29.18 5.01
N PRO A 704 3.14 -30.19 4.18
CA PRO A 704 2.13 -30.01 3.15
C PRO A 704 0.80 -29.59 3.76
N MET A 705 0.11 -28.64 3.14
CA MET A 705 -1.19 -28.20 3.64
C MET A 705 -2.22 -29.34 3.54
N PRO A 706 -2.80 -29.80 4.66
CA PRO A 706 -3.86 -30.80 4.65
C PRO A 706 -5.20 -30.18 4.23
N THR A 707 -6.23 -31.02 4.03
CA THR A 707 -7.61 -30.52 4.03
C THR A 707 -8.00 -30.06 5.44
N ALA A 708 -8.98 -29.16 5.57
CA ALA A 708 -9.47 -28.72 6.88
C ALA A 708 -9.97 -29.90 7.74
N GLU A 709 -10.61 -30.89 7.11
CA GLU A 709 -11.03 -32.13 7.77
C GLU A 709 -9.82 -32.96 8.24
N GLY A 710 -8.82 -33.16 7.39
CA GLY A 710 -7.60 -33.88 7.74
C GLY A 710 -6.84 -33.21 8.89
N PHE A 711 -6.77 -31.87 8.89
CA PHE A 711 -6.19 -31.11 10.00
C PHE A 711 -6.94 -31.35 11.31
N LEU A 712 -8.27 -31.27 11.31
CA LEU A 712 -9.07 -31.48 12.52
C LEU A 712 -9.01 -32.93 13.02
N GLN A 713 -8.92 -33.90 12.13
CA GLN A 713 -8.71 -35.32 12.50
C GLN A 713 -7.33 -35.56 13.14
N GLU A 714 -6.26 -35.00 12.55
CA GLU A 714 -4.91 -35.07 13.11
C GLU A 714 -4.83 -34.36 14.48
N LEU A 715 -5.48 -33.20 14.59
CA LEU A 715 -5.59 -32.46 15.84
C LEU A 715 -6.32 -33.29 16.91
N PHE A 716 -7.47 -33.88 16.57
CA PHE A 716 -8.22 -34.74 17.49
C PHE A 716 -7.37 -35.90 18.00
N ALA A 717 -6.68 -36.60 17.10
CA ALA A 717 -5.79 -37.71 17.47
C ALA A 717 -4.65 -37.27 18.40
N THR A 718 -4.12 -36.06 18.20
CA THR A 718 -3.08 -35.47 19.03
C THR A 718 -3.60 -35.09 20.43
N LEU A 719 -4.81 -34.54 20.51
CA LEU A 719 -5.44 -34.15 21.76
C LEU A 719 -5.94 -35.34 22.58
N HIS A 720 -6.37 -36.42 21.89
CA HIS A 720 -6.98 -37.60 22.49
C HIS A 720 -6.33 -38.91 22.04
N PRO A 721 -5.03 -39.13 22.34
CA PRO A 721 -4.32 -40.35 21.92
C PRO A 721 -4.89 -41.64 22.53
N GLY A 722 -5.68 -41.52 23.61
CA GLY A 722 -6.34 -42.65 24.29
C GLY A 722 -7.84 -42.77 24.02
N ALA A 723 -8.40 -42.02 23.06
CA ALA A 723 -9.82 -42.12 22.72
C ALA A 723 -10.15 -43.43 22.00
N THR A 724 -11.28 -44.03 22.36
CA THR A 724 -11.87 -45.20 21.71
C THR A 724 -13.32 -44.89 21.29
N ASP A 725 -13.96 -45.79 20.54
CA ASP A 725 -15.36 -45.64 20.08
C ASP A 725 -15.66 -44.31 19.38
N ILE A 726 -14.69 -43.82 18.61
CA ILE A 726 -14.74 -42.52 17.94
C ILE A 726 -15.80 -42.56 16.83
N GLN A 727 -16.72 -41.61 16.86
CA GLN A 727 -17.80 -41.45 15.90
C GLN A 727 -17.95 -39.99 15.48
N LEU A 728 -17.80 -39.72 14.18
CA LEU A 728 -18.16 -38.40 13.63
C LEU A 728 -19.68 -38.25 13.63
N VAL A 729 -20.17 -37.26 14.36
CA VAL A 729 -21.61 -36.98 14.56
C VAL A 729 -22.10 -35.91 13.58
N ALA A 730 -21.31 -34.87 13.35
CA ALA A 730 -21.67 -33.79 12.45
C ALA A 730 -20.44 -33.19 11.77
N ARG A 731 -20.66 -32.67 10.57
CA ARG A 731 -19.70 -31.89 9.79
C ARG A 731 -20.42 -30.63 9.32
N ASP A 732 -19.88 -29.48 9.68
CA ASP A 732 -20.49 -28.19 9.40
C ASP A 732 -19.51 -27.32 8.59
N ASP A 733 -19.98 -26.85 7.43
CA ASP A 733 -19.27 -25.85 6.62
C ASP A 733 -19.81 -24.45 6.95
N PHE A 734 -18.95 -23.44 6.83
CA PHE A 734 -19.29 -22.05 7.20
C PHE A 734 -18.99 -21.06 6.07
N PRO A 735 -19.78 -21.08 4.99
CA PRO A 735 -19.57 -20.20 3.85
C PRO A 735 -19.62 -18.71 4.23
N GLU A 736 -20.41 -18.33 5.22
CA GLU A 736 -20.50 -16.96 5.72
C GLU A 736 -19.20 -16.49 6.41
N ILE A 737 -18.54 -17.37 7.17
CA ILE A 737 -17.24 -17.08 7.80
C ILE A 737 -16.16 -17.04 6.72
N GLN A 738 -16.21 -17.97 5.76
CA GLN A 738 -15.29 -18.02 4.64
C GLN A 738 -15.37 -16.73 3.81
N GLN A 739 -16.57 -16.25 3.50
CA GLN A 739 -16.79 -15.01 2.75
C GLN A 739 -16.30 -13.79 3.54
N ALA A 740 -16.56 -13.73 4.85
CA ALA A 740 -16.05 -12.66 5.70
C ALA A 740 -14.51 -12.63 5.73
N TYR A 741 -13.85 -13.80 5.77
CA TYR A 741 -12.40 -13.91 5.65
C TYR A 741 -11.89 -13.48 4.26
N GLN A 742 -12.58 -13.87 3.19
CA GLN A 742 -12.22 -13.44 1.84
C GLN A 742 -12.31 -11.92 1.68
N GLN A 743 -13.35 -11.30 2.25
CA GLN A 743 -13.54 -9.86 2.25
C GLN A 743 -12.44 -9.14 3.04
N SER A 744 -12.06 -9.63 4.22
CA SER A 744 -10.99 -9.01 4.99
C SER A 744 -9.61 -9.13 4.32
N PHE A 745 -9.38 -10.16 3.49
CA PHE A 745 -8.17 -10.31 2.68
C PHE A 745 -8.17 -9.54 1.34
N GLN A 746 -9.17 -8.72 1.03
CA GLN A 746 -9.26 -8.05 -0.28
C GLN A 746 -8.02 -7.22 -0.65
N SER A 747 -7.49 -6.41 0.26
CA SER A 747 -6.29 -5.58 0.00
C SER A 747 -5.04 -6.43 -0.26
N VAL A 748 -4.86 -7.49 0.53
CA VAL A 748 -3.77 -8.45 0.36
C VAL A 748 -3.92 -9.20 -0.96
N ASN A 749 -5.13 -9.61 -1.30
CA ASN A 749 -5.43 -10.32 -2.54
C ASN A 749 -5.20 -9.43 -3.78
N GLN A 750 -5.52 -8.15 -3.70
CA GLN A 750 -5.19 -7.17 -4.74
C GLN A 750 -3.67 -7.00 -4.89
N MET A 751 -2.94 -6.90 -3.79
CA MET A 751 -1.47 -6.87 -3.80
C MET A 751 -0.88 -8.13 -4.44
N LEU A 752 -1.35 -9.32 -4.04
CA LEU A 752 -0.92 -10.60 -4.61
C LEU A 752 -1.22 -10.67 -6.11
N ALA A 753 -2.41 -10.23 -6.53
CA ALA A 753 -2.78 -10.17 -7.94
C ALA A 753 -1.84 -9.24 -8.75
N GLY A 754 -1.48 -8.08 -8.18
CA GLY A 754 -0.50 -7.16 -8.79
C GLY A 754 0.90 -7.78 -8.96
N LEU A 755 1.25 -8.77 -8.14
CA LEU A 755 2.49 -9.54 -8.25
C LEU A 755 2.35 -10.82 -9.12
N GLY A 756 1.21 -10.99 -9.81
CA GLY A 756 0.92 -12.20 -10.59
C GLY A 756 0.74 -13.46 -9.74
N LYS A 757 0.46 -13.30 -8.44
CA LYS A 757 0.25 -14.40 -7.50
C LYS A 757 -1.24 -14.69 -7.31
N ARG A 758 -1.57 -15.95 -7.01
CA ARG A 758 -2.94 -16.36 -6.70
C ARG A 758 -3.39 -15.73 -5.37
N PRO A 759 -4.65 -15.28 -5.23
CA PRO A 759 -5.23 -14.83 -3.97
C PRO A 759 -5.13 -15.88 -2.85
N ALA A 760 -5.18 -15.43 -1.61
CA ALA A 760 -5.30 -16.33 -0.46
C ALA A 760 -6.62 -17.11 -0.51
N GLN A 761 -6.57 -18.38 -0.11
CA GLN A 761 -7.75 -19.25 -0.03
C GLN A 761 -8.04 -19.62 1.43
N PHE A 762 -9.31 -19.87 1.73
CA PHE A 762 -9.77 -20.14 3.10
C PHE A 762 -10.61 -21.41 3.11
N ASN A 763 -10.30 -22.32 4.01
CA ASN A 763 -11.11 -23.50 4.27
C ASN A 763 -11.59 -23.46 5.72
N VAL A 764 -12.89 -23.28 5.91
CA VAL A 764 -13.52 -23.18 7.24
C VAL A 764 -14.32 -24.45 7.49
N LEU A 765 -14.06 -25.13 8.60
CA LEU A 765 -14.73 -26.38 8.91
C LEU A 765 -14.95 -26.57 10.42
N GLY A 766 -16.09 -27.15 10.77
CA GLY A 766 -16.40 -27.66 12.09
C GLY A 766 -16.72 -29.16 12.05
N LEU A 767 -16.22 -29.90 13.03
CA LEU A 767 -16.55 -31.30 13.25
C LEU A 767 -17.13 -31.49 14.65
N THR A 768 -18.14 -32.34 14.79
CA THR A 768 -18.61 -32.83 16.09
C THR A 768 -18.32 -34.32 16.18
N VAL A 769 -17.61 -34.73 17.23
CA VAL A 769 -17.16 -36.11 17.44
C VAL A 769 -17.66 -36.61 18.79
N ASP A 770 -18.24 -37.79 18.81
CA ASP A 770 -18.48 -38.56 20.04
C ASP A 770 -17.36 -39.58 20.22
N TYR A 771 -16.84 -39.73 21.44
CA TYR A 771 -15.80 -40.72 21.73
C TYR A 771 -15.80 -41.12 23.20
N THR A 772 -15.20 -42.26 23.52
CA THR A 772 -14.97 -42.72 24.88
C THR A 772 -13.53 -42.41 25.29
N GLU A 773 -13.33 -41.71 26.40
CA GLU A 773 -12.00 -41.48 26.98
C GLU A 773 -12.08 -41.64 28.50
N LYS A 774 -11.16 -42.43 29.06
CA LYS A 774 -11.13 -42.73 30.51
C LYS A 774 -12.48 -43.22 31.07
N GLY A 775 -13.21 -44.02 30.28
CA GLY A 775 -14.50 -44.60 30.67
C GLY A 775 -15.71 -43.65 30.59
N MET A 776 -15.54 -42.42 30.11
CA MET A 776 -16.63 -41.46 29.89
C MET A 776 -16.83 -41.21 28.41
N ARG A 777 -18.10 -41.19 27.97
CA ARG A 777 -18.44 -40.81 26.60
C ARG A 777 -18.62 -39.30 26.50
N TYR A 778 -17.79 -38.66 25.69
CA TYR A 778 -17.79 -37.23 25.42
C TYR A 778 -18.44 -36.93 24.07
N ARG A 779 -18.95 -35.71 23.95
CA ARG A 779 -19.22 -35.03 22.68
C ARG A 779 -18.34 -33.80 22.61
N GLU A 780 -17.60 -33.66 21.52
CA GLU A 780 -16.64 -32.58 21.31
C GLU A 780 -16.83 -31.92 19.95
N GLY A 781 -16.93 -30.60 19.96
CA GLY A 781 -16.90 -29.78 18.75
C GLY A 781 -15.48 -29.26 18.52
N LEU A 782 -14.99 -29.41 17.30
CA LEU A 782 -13.73 -28.87 16.82
C LEU A 782 -14.01 -27.90 15.67
N PHE A 783 -13.29 -26.79 15.62
CA PHE A 783 -13.42 -25.76 14.58
C PHE A 783 -12.05 -25.24 14.18
N THR A 784 -11.84 -24.98 12.89
CA THR A 784 -10.63 -24.30 12.40
C THR A 784 -10.90 -23.53 11.12
N ILE A 785 -10.02 -22.58 10.84
CA ILE A 785 -9.86 -21.95 9.54
C ILE A 785 -8.45 -22.30 9.05
N LEU A 786 -8.33 -22.91 7.88
CA LEU A 786 -7.05 -23.01 7.20
C LEU A 786 -6.91 -21.87 6.21
N VAL A 787 -5.80 -21.15 6.30
CA VAL A 787 -5.46 -20.05 5.39
C VAL A 787 -4.32 -20.51 4.47
N ASP A 788 -4.60 -20.54 3.17
CA ASP A 788 -3.64 -20.87 2.11
C ASP A 788 -3.04 -19.60 1.52
N MET A 789 -1.75 -19.36 1.77
CA MET A 789 -0.96 -18.29 1.15
C MET A 789 0.26 -18.84 0.42
N ARG A 790 0.19 -20.10 -0.03
CA ARG A 790 1.35 -20.81 -0.61
C ARG A 790 1.82 -20.16 -1.92
N SER A 791 0.93 -19.52 -2.66
CA SER A 791 1.25 -18.77 -3.89
C SER A 791 2.14 -17.54 -3.66
N GLY A 792 2.00 -16.88 -2.52
CA GLY A 792 2.70 -15.64 -2.18
C GLY A 792 3.99 -15.88 -1.40
N ALA A 793 3.93 -16.76 -0.39
CA ALA A 793 4.99 -16.90 0.60
C ALA A 793 5.32 -18.37 0.96
N PHE A 794 4.85 -19.35 0.19
CA PHE A 794 4.93 -20.78 0.54
C PHE A 794 4.31 -21.08 1.91
N LEU A 795 3.40 -20.23 2.39
CA LEU A 795 2.89 -20.23 3.76
C LEU A 795 1.47 -20.79 3.78
N TRP A 796 1.17 -21.61 4.79
CA TRP A 796 -0.20 -21.81 5.24
C TRP A 796 -0.22 -21.87 6.78
N TYR A 797 -1.39 -21.63 7.37
CA TYR A 797 -1.55 -21.69 8.82
C TYR A 797 -2.96 -22.07 9.23
N ASN A 798 -3.09 -22.60 10.44
CA ASN A 798 -4.37 -22.72 11.12
C ASN A 798 -4.70 -21.42 11.85
N ASP A 799 -5.97 -21.05 11.83
CA ASP A 799 -6.48 -19.86 12.49
C ASP A 799 -7.77 -20.20 13.24
N LEU A 800 -7.99 -19.47 14.34
CA LEU A 800 -9.14 -19.64 15.23
C LEU A 800 -9.43 -21.09 15.65
N THR A 801 -8.40 -21.92 15.78
CA THR A 801 -8.59 -23.32 16.13
C THR A 801 -9.13 -23.44 17.55
N TYR A 802 -10.32 -24.02 17.67
CA TYR A 802 -11.09 -24.06 18.90
C TYR A 802 -11.70 -25.44 19.10
N VAL A 803 -11.65 -25.93 20.33
CA VAL A 803 -12.32 -27.17 20.73
C VAL A 803 -13.15 -26.96 21.98
N ALA A 804 -14.27 -27.68 22.08
CA ALA A 804 -15.12 -27.65 23.27
C ALA A 804 -15.82 -29.00 23.47
N ARG A 805 -15.72 -29.54 24.69
CA ARG A 805 -16.28 -30.85 25.04
C ARG A 805 -17.10 -30.83 26.32
N ALA A 806 -18.00 -31.80 26.39
CA ALA A 806 -18.80 -32.13 27.56
C ALA A 806 -19.20 -33.63 27.51
N PRO A 807 -19.66 -34.24 28.61
CA PRO A 807 -20.22 -35.59 28.56
C PRO A 807 -21.35 -35.64 27.53
N ALA A 808 -21.40 -36.66 26.68
CA ALA A 808 -22.28 -36.69 25.51
C ALA A 808 -23.76 -36.49 25.87
N VAL A 809 -24.18 -37.03 27.03
CA VAL A 809 -25.56 -36.91 27.54
C VAL A 809 -25.88 -35.52 28.12
N GLU A 810 -24.88 -34.73 28.47
CA GLU A 810 -25.03 -33.37 29.02
C GLU A 810 -24.62 -32.27 28.02
N ALA A 811 -24.20 -32.64 26.80
CA ALA A 811 -23.62 -31.70 25.84
C ALA A 811 -24.53 -30.51 25.55
N ASP A 812 -25.83 -30.74 25.35
CA ASP A 812 -26.81 -29.67 25.11
C ASP A 812 -27.06 -28.79 26.34
N VAL A 813 -26.85 -29.32 27.54
CA VAL A 813 -26.97 -28.57 28.80
C VAL A 813 -25.79 -27.60 28.96
N TRP A 814 -24.58 -28.03 28.61
CA TRP A 814 -23.36 -27.24 28.76
C TRP A 814 -23.05 -26.32 27.58
N ARG A 815 -23.63 -26.58 26.40
CA ARG A 815 -23.44 -25.77 25.19
C ARG A 815 -23.60 -24.26 25.43
N PRO A 816 -24.68 -23.74 26.05
CA PRO A 816 -24.83 -22.30 26.27
C PRO A 816 -23.78 -21.70 27.21
N VAL A 817 -23.27 -22.50 28.17
CA VAL A 817 -22.21 -22.06 29.09
C VAL A 817 -20.91 -21.88 28.32
N LEU A 818 -20.52 -22.88 27.51
CA LEU A 818 -19.31 -22.83 26.69
C LEU A 818 -19.37 -21.70 25.64
N GLU A 819 -20.54 -21.48 25.03
CA GLU A 819 -20.78 -20.35 24.13
C GLU A 819 -20.68 -19.00 24.85
N THR A 820 -21.16 -18.89 26.09
CA THR A 820 -21.04 -17.66 26.90
C THR A 820 -19.58 -17.37 27.21
N ILE A 821 -18.79 -18.38 27.60
CA ILE A 821 -17.34 -18.22 27.82
C ILE A 821 -16.71 -17.67 26.53
N ARG A 822 -16.97 -18.33 25.39
CA ARG A 822 -16.37 -17.99 24.09
C ARG A 822 -16.74 -16.60 23.60
N SER A 823 -18.01 -16.19 23.73
CA SER A 823 -18.51 -14.89 23.23
C SER A 823 -18.19 -13.71 24.16
N SER A 824 -17.73 -13.97 25.39
CA SER A 824 -17.53 -12.92 26.40
C SER A 824 -16.15 -12.25 26.42
N VAL A 825 -15.28 -12.67 25.50
CA VAL A 825 -13.90 -12.17 25.38
C VAL A 825 -13.89 -10.66 25.13
N ARG A 826 -13.05 -9.95 25.88
CA ARG A 826 -12.80 -8.52 25.74
C ARG A 826 -11.30 -8.26 25.77
N PHE A 827 -10.75 -7.79 24.65
CA PHE A 827 -9.34 -7.46 24.56
C PHE A 827 -8.96 -6.24 25.39
N ASN A 828 -7.72 -6.25 25.85
CA ASN A 828 -7.05 -5.09 26.38
C ASN A 828 -6.56 -4.22 25.20
N PRO A 829 -7.12 -3.02 24.99
CA PRO A 829 -6.72 -2.15 23.88
C PRO A 829 -5.26 -1.69 24.00
N ASP A 830 -4.73 -1.54 25.21
CA ASP A 830 -3.35 -1.10 25.42
C ASP A 830 -2.36 -2.19 25.02
N TRP A 831 -2.67 -3.44 25.39
CA TRP A 831 -1.89 -4.59 24.96
C TRP A 831 -1.93 -4.76 23.44
N LEU A 832 -3.11 -4.60 22.82
CA LEU A 832 -3.24 -4.65 21.35
C LEU A 832 -2.38 -3.59 20.66
N ARG A 833 -2.40 -2.35 21.15
CA ARG A 833 -1.54 -1.27 20.62
C ARG A 833 -0.06 -1.61 20.74
N ALA A 834 0.38 -2.08 21.91
CA ALA A 834 1.78 -2.46 22.15
C ALA A 834 2.23 -3.60 21.22
N VAL A 835 1.41 -4.63 21.05
CA VAL A 835 1.73 -5.75 20.15
C VAL A 835 1.78 -5.31 18.69
N ARG A 836 0.86 -4.47 18.23
CA ARG A 836 0.89 -3.92 16.86
C ARG A 836 2.17 -3.13 16.59
N GLN A 837 2.58 -2.28 17.53
CA GLN A 837 3.84 -1.55 17.43
C GLN A 837 5.04 -2.50 17.36
N ALA A 838 5.13 -3.46 18.29
CA ALA A 838 6.21 -4.44 18.33
C ALA A 838 6.25 -5.33 17.07
N MET A 839 5.10 -5.65 16.48
CA MET A 839 5.03 -6.34 15.20
C MET A 839 5.56 -5.48 14.05
N GLY A 840 5.24 -4.19 14.01
CA GLY A 840 5.76 -3.25 13.02
C GLY A 840 7.28 -3.12 13.09
N GLU A 841 7.84 -2.96 14.29
CA GLU A 841 9.29 -2.89 14.53
C GLU A 841 9.99 -4.19 14.10
N ARG A 842 9.44 -5.36 14.45
CA ARG A 842 9.98 -6.67 14.03
C ARG A 842 9.91 -6.87 12.51
N ALA A 843 8.84 -6.42 11.86
CA ALA A 843 8.70 -6.48 10.41
C ALA A 843 9.73 -5.59 9.69
N GLN A 844 9.96 -4.37 10.18
CA GLN A 844 11.00 -3.47 9.65
C GLN A 844 12.40 -4.07 9.83
N THR A 845 12.71 -4.57 11.03
CA THR A 845 14.00 -5.22 11.32
C THR A 845 14.25 -6.42 10.40
N ALA A 846 13.23 -7.24 10.15
CA ALA A 846 13.32 -8.37 9.23
C ALA A 846 13.56 -7.92 7.78
N LEU A 847 12.89 -6.86 7.33
CA LEU A 847 13.09 -6.30 5.99
C LEU A 847 14.49 -5.72 5.80
N GLU A 848 15.00 -4.99 6.79
CA GLU A 848 16.37 -4.46 6.81
C GLU A 848 17.40 -5.59 6.79
N THR A 849 17.18 -6.63 7.59
CA THR A 849 18.03 -7.83 7.60
C THR A 849 18.04 -8.51 6.22
N GLN A 850 16.88 -8.64 5.57
CA GLN A 850 16.81 -9.24 4.23
C GLN A 850 17.53 -8.39 3.18
N ARG A 851 17.40 -7.05 3.25
CA ARG A 851 18.14 -6.13 2.37
C ARG A 851 19.66 -6.26 2.58
N TYR A 852 20.09 -6.36 3.83
CA TYR A 852 21.50 -6.58 4.17
C TYR A 852 22.02 -7.92 3.63
N ILE A 853 21.27 -9.02 3.81
CA ILE A 853 21.64 -10.33 3.26
C ILE A 853 21.77 -10.28 1.73
N ASN A 854 20.80 -9.65 1.05
CA ASN A 854 20.85 -9.52 -0.41
C ASN A 854 22.06 -8.70 -0.86
N LYS A 855 22.41 -7.63 -0.14
CA LYS A 855 23.61 -6.82 -0.39
C LYS A 855 24.88 -7.66 -0.24
N VAL A 856 25.03 -8.37 0.88
CA VAL A 856 26.20 -9.24 1.12
C VAL A 856 26.29 -10.35 0.06
N ALA A 857 25.17 -10.93 -0.35
CA ALA A 857 25.15 -11.93 -1.43
C ALA A 857 25.62 -11.35 -2.78
N GLN A 858 25.24 -10.11 -3.10
CA GLN A 858 25.76 -9.40 -4.27
C GLN A 858 27.26 -9.16 -4.17
N GLU A 859 27.75 -8.67 -3.02
CA GLU A 859 29.19 -8.46 -2.78
C GLU A 859 29.99 -9.77 -2.90
N ILE A 860 29.46 -10.90 -2.40
CA ILE A 860 30.08 -12.23 -2.56
C ILE A 860 30.13 -12.62 -4.04
N GLN A 861 29.04 -12.42 -4.79
CA GLN A 861 28.99 -12.78 -6.20
C GLN A 861 29.95 -11.91 -7.02
N GLU A 862 29.99 -10.60 -6.78
CA GLU A 862 30.93 -9.67 -7.41
C GLU A 862 32.38 -10.05 -7.12
N ASN A 863 32.70 -10.40 -5.88
CA ASN A 863 34.04 -10.83 -5.50
C ASN A 863 34.42 -12.16 -6.17
N ARG A 864 33.48 -13.12 -6.25
CA ARG A 864 33.68 -14.38 -7.00
C ARG A 864 33.91 -14.12 -8.48
N THR A 865 33.11 -13.25 -9.10
CA THR A 865 33.30 -12.88 -10.51
C THR A 865 34.64 -12.20 -10.72
N ARG A 866 35.04 -11.23 -9.89
CA ARG A 866 36.35 -10.57 -9.98
C ARG A 866 37.50 -11.57 -9.84
N THR A 867 37.43 -12.45 -8.85
CA THR A 867 38.44 -13.49 -8.62
C THR A 867 38.50 -14.46 -9.80
N GLN A 868 37.36 -14.90 -10.33
CA GLN A 868 37.31 -15.80 -11.48
C GLN A 868 37.82 -15.13 -12.77
N THR A 869 37.52 -13.84 -12.98
CA THR A 869 38.06 -13.07 -14.10
C THR A 869 39.57 -12.93 -13.99
N ALA A 870 40.11 -12.64 -12.79
CA ALA A 870 41.55 -12.59 -12.57
C ALA A 870 42.21 -13.95 -12.84
N ILE A 871 41.66 -15.06 -12.32
CA ILE A 871 42.16 -16.42 -12.58
C ILE A 871 42.11 -16.77 -14.07
N ASN A 872 41.00 -16.47 -14.75
CA ASN A 872 40.86 -16.74 -16.18
C ASN A 872 41.84 -15.91 -17.00
N HIS A 873 42.09 -14.66 -16.60
CA HIS A 873 43.05 -13.77 -17.23
C HIS A 873 44.49 -14.29 -17.05
N GLU A 874 44.87 -14.68 -15.84
CA GLU A 874 46.17 -15.28 -15.55
C GLU A 874 46.35 -16.61 -16.27
N ASN A 875 45.34 -17.47 -16.29
CA ASN A 875 45.37 -18.72 -17.05
C ASN A 875 45.53 -18.45 -18.55
N TYR A 876 44.89 -17.42 -19.10
CA TYR A 876 45.05 -17.04 -20.50
C TYR A 876 46.48 -16.60 -20.80
N LEU A 877 47.06 -15.71 -19.98
CA LEU A 877 48.45 -15.26 -20.11
C LEU A 877 49.43 -16.44 -20.01
N PHE A 878 49.26 -17.30 -19.01
CA PHE A 878 50.08 -18.50 -18.82
C PHE A 878 49.98 -19.49 -20.00
N LEU A 879 48.76 -19.79 -20.48
CA LEU A 879 48.56 -20.73 -21.58
C LEU A 879 49.00 -20.19 -22.94
N SER A 880 48.96 -18.86 -23.12
CA SER A 880 49.42 -18.21 -24.36
C SER A 880 50.93 -17.94 -24.38
N GLY A 881 51.63 -18.15 -23.26
CA GLY A 881 53.06 -17.80 -23.13
C GLY A 881 53.31 -16.30 -23.26
N GLN A 882 52.35 -15.49 -22.81
CA GLN A 882 52.40 -14.03 -22.85
C GLN A 882 52.32 -13.45 -21.44
N GLU A 883 52.89 -12.27 -21.25
CA GLU A 883 52.84 -11.47 -20.02
C GLU A 883 52.51 -10.01 -20.37
N GLU A 884 52.08 -9.23 -19.39
CA GLU A 884 51.79 -7.79 -19.55
C GLU A 884 52.97 -6.96 -19.02
N PHE A 885 53.55 -6.14 -19.91
CA PHE A 885 54.69 -5.28 -19.63
C PHE A 885 54.29 -3.81 -19.73
N VAL A 886 54.93 -2.95 -18.94
CA VAL A 886 54.71 -1.50 -19.00
C VAL A 886 55.78 -0.86 -19.86
N ASN A 887 55.38 -0.21 -20.96
CA ASN A 887 56.31 0.51 -21.81
C ASN A 887 56.76 1.83 -21.12
N PRO A 888 58.06 2.03 -20.87
CA PRO A 888 58.55 3.20 -20.12
C PRO A 888 58.42 4.53 -20.89
N TYR A 889 58.23 4.49 -22.21
CA TYR A 889 58.08 5.70 -23.04
C TYR A 889 56.63 6.12 -23.20
N THR A 890 55.71 5.19 -23.45
CA THR A 890 54.28 5.46 -23.67
C THR A 890 53.46 5.37 -22.38
N ARG A 891 53.96 4.63 -21.38
CA ARG A 891 53.23 4.20 -20.16
C ARG A 891 52.02 3.31 -20.44
N GLU A 892 51.90 2.78 -21.65
CA GLU A 892 50.86 1.83 -22.01
C GLU A 892 51.26 0.41 -21.55
N VAL A 893 50.25 -0.42 -21.26
CA VAL A 893 50.43 -1.84 -20.97
C VAL A 893 50.36 -2.60 -22.27
N GLU A 894 51.42 -3.34 -22.56
CA GLU A 894 51.57 -4.12 -23.78
C GLU A 894 51.66 -5.61 -23.45
N ARG A 895 51.05 -6.45 -24.30
CA ARG A 895 51.15 -7.90 -24.18
C ARG A 895 52.26 -8.40 -25.07
N ASP A 896 53.20 -9.11 -24.47
CA ASP A 896 54.33 -9.67 -25.19
C ASP A 896 54.71 -11.05 -24.63
N THR A 897 55.60 -11.75 -25.32
CA THR A 897 56.01 -13.09 -24.93
C THR A 897 56.68 -13.14 -23.55
N SER A 898 56.36 -14.15 -22.76
CA SER A 898 57.00 -14.40 -21.46
C SER A 898 58.24 -15.29 -21.54
N TYR A 899 58.71 -15.65 -22.75
CA TYR A 899 59.81 -16.60 -22.95
C TYR A 899 61.19 -16.03 -22.60
N TYR A 900 61.34 -14.70 -22.61
CA TYR A 900 62.58 -14.02 -22.30
C TYR A 900 62.48 -13.24 -20.99
N LYS A 901 63.54 -13.25 -20.19
CA LYS A 901 63.54 -12.57 -18.87
C LYS A 901 63.58 -11.05 -18.96
N HIS A 902 64.29 -10.50 -19.94
CA HIS A 902 64.54 -9.08 -20.07
C HIS A 902 64.11 -8.57 -21.44
N HIS A 903 63.31 -7.52 -21.42
CA HIS A 903 62.83 -6.83 -22.61
C HIS A 903 63.31 -5.38 -22.57
N TRP A 904 63.90 -4.93 -23.67
CA TRP A 904 64.34 -3.55 -23.84
C TRP A 904 63.61 -2.94 -25.02
N VAL A 905 63.10 -1.73 -24.83
CA VAL A 905 62.45 -0.95 -25.88
C VAL A 905 63.18 0.38 -26.06
N ASN A 906 63.12 0.95 -27.26
CA ASN A 906 63.62 2.29 -27.56
C ASN A 906 62.48 3.25 -27.93
N PRO A 907 62.73 4.57 -28.06
CA PRO A 907 61.69 5.54 -28.45
C PRO A 907 61.05 5.32 -29.82
N ASN A 908 61.69 4.55 -30.70
CA ASN A 908 61.18 4.24 -32.04
C ASN A 908 60.23 3.03 -32.03
N GLY A 909 60.13 2.31 -30.91
CA GLY A 909 59.32 1.11 -30.77
C GLY A 909 60.04 -0.19 -31.18
N ASP A 910 61.37 -0.18 -31.29
CA ASP A 910 62.15 -1.42 -31.51
C ASP A 910 62.33 -2.18 -30.17
N TYR A 911 62.33 -3.51 -30.21
CA TYR A 911 62.49 -4.39 -29.04
C TYR A 911 63.74 -5.27 -29.12
N ILE A 912 64.38 -5.50 -27.97
CA ILE A 912 65.41 -6.52 -27.77
C ILE A 912 64.97 -7.45 -26.65
N TYR A 913 64.99 -8.75 -26.93
CA TYR A 913 64.67 -9.83 -26.00
C TYR A 913 65.93 -10.58 -25.59
N THR A 914 66.14 -10.82 -24.30
CA THR A 914 67.30 -11.58 -23.80
C THR A 914 67.01 -12.25 -22.46
N ASP A 915 67.69 -13.37 -22.20
CA ASP A 915 67.70 -14.03 -20.89
C ASP A 915 68.93 -13.69 -20.05
N GLU A 916 69.87 -12.93 -20.62
CA GLU A 916 71.14 -12.63 -19.98
C GLU A 916 71.01 -11.45 -19.01
N ASP A 917 71.16 -11.72 -17.71
CA ASP A 917 71.04 -10.70 -16.65
C ASP A 917 72.09 -9.57 -16.76
N ALA A 918 73.23 -9.85 -17.39
CA ALA A 918 74.32 -8.87 -17.56
C ALA A 918 74.20 -8.06 -18.87
N PHE A 919 73.24 -8.37 -19.74
CA PHE A 919 73.12 -7.71 -21.03
C PHE A 919 72.53 -6.30 -20.88
N ASN A 920 73.25 -5.29 -21.39
CA ASN A 920 72.78 -3.91 -21.43
C ASN A 920 73.04 -3.31 -22.84
N PRO A 921 72.01 -3.12 -23.67
CA PRO A 921 72.17 -2.64 -25.05
C PRO A 921 72.74 -1.22 -25.14
N ASN A 922 72.67 -0.44 -24.05
CA ASN A 922 73.29 0.90 -24.00
C ASN A 922 74.82 0.84 -23.80
N GLN A 923 75.38 -0.31 -23.44
CA GLN A 923 76.83 -0.52 -23.31
C GLN A 923 77.45 -1.17 -24.56
N GLU A 924 76.61 -1.73 -25.44
CA GLU A 924 77.03 -2.36 -26.69
C GLU A 924 77.21 -1.33 -27.80
N ARG A 925 78.42 -1.26 -28.37
CA ARG A 925 78.80 -0.23 -29.37
C ARG A 925 77.95 -0.26 -30.65
N THR A 926 77.35 -1.40 -30.97
CA THR A 926 76.50 -1.58 -32.15
C THR A 926 75.05 -1.18 -31.90
N LEU A 927 74.60 -1.10 -30.65
CA LEU A 927 73.19 -0.91 -30.27
C LEU A 927 72.94 0.41 -29.51
N ASN A 928 73.97 1.02 -28.93
CA ASN A 928 73.88 2.24 -28.14
C ASN A 928 73.68 3.54 -28.95
N GLN A 929 73.33 3.44 -30.23
CA GLN A 929 73.02 4.59 -31.09
C GLN A 929 71.67 5.23 -30.74
N VAL A 930 70.84 4.54 -29.95
CA VAL A 930 69.54 4.96 -29.42
C VAL A 930 69.43 4.55 -27.95
N GLU A 931 68.62 5.26 -27.16
CA GLU A 931 68.40 4.94 -25.74
C GLU A 931 67.48 3.73 -25.59
N TRP A 932 67.91 2.73 -24.85
CA TRP A 932 67.12 1.55 -24.52
C TRP A 932 66.72 1.55 -23.05
N LYS A 933 65.46 1.25 -22.76
CA LYS A 933 64.93 1.11 -21.40
C LYS A 933 64.24 -0.23 -21.23
N THR A 934 64.35 -0.81 -20.04
CA THR A 934 63.66 -2.06 -19.74
C THR A 934 62.15 -1.84 -19.64
N THR A 935 61.37 -2.80 -20.14
CA THR A 935 59.92 -2.84 -19.92
C THR A 935 59.64 -3.77 -18.75
N PRO A 936 59.38 -3.26 -17.53
CA PRO A 936 59.09 -4.13 -16.40
C PRO A 936 57.74 -4.82 -16.57
N VAL A 937 57.62 -6.04 -16.06
CA VAL A 937 56.33 -6.72 -15.91
C VAL A 937 55.44 -5.85 -15.02
N GLN A 938 54.17 -5.69 -15.41
CA GLN A 938 53.21 -4.95 -14.61
C GLN A 938 53.06 -5.60 -13.23
N GLN A 939 53.31 -4.84 -12.16
CA GLN A 939 53.03 -5.31 -10.80
C GLN A 939 51.52 -5.50 -10.62
N ARG A 940 51.12 -6.69 -10.19
CA ARG A 940 49.73 -7.12 -10.03
C ARG A 940 49.10 -6.59 -8.75
#